data_AF-A0A6N7Q9W8-F1
#
_entry.id   AF-A0A6N7Q9W8-F1
#
_cell.length_a   1.000
_cell.length_b   1.000
_cell.length_c   1.000
_cell.angle_alpha   90.00
_cell.angle_beta   90.00
_cell.angle_gamma   90.00
#
_symmetry.space_group_name_H-M   'P 1'
#
loop_
_entity.id
_entity.type
_entity.pdbx_description
1 polymer ?
#
loop_
_entity_poly.entity_id
_entity_poly.type
_entity_poly.pdbx_seq_one_letter_code
_entity_poly.pdbx_strand_id
1 'polypeptide(L)'
;MMEFALFAIGVVVGAVLLHLARPLGRSASAQRPAPATDASNNHHAAPEATLETPAQHLQRLRQQVEAQDEQIHSPADLAQIPQFQQGVALLAGAEFSHQELVEALGSPGYVLPCMAAQALAQRRPQDADAVLDVLPHLGSYPLSFLFDYLQRLPDADHLHALLRHARDWWWNVVPFRQRLRAYLQWAASKAPADRPVDFDELDDAALTALGDTLAQFKEPVLEPFLQRLHDARKQRREQRVLGGFGRVVAAVPARLRLHHPGLDAALQRAYEHVVTTPPQPVLLVGEHGVGKSVLIDLLSERLLGEGWRVFEASAAEILAGQSYIGELEGRIREMLAVLHRERALWRAPDFYDLLHKGAHSRDPRGILDLVLPALERGELRLIGEITPRQLAQLQVARPTTRSRFEVVTLAPAASTALAQIGAQWAQAQAQALQTEVIDARALAEAERLAAQYFPDQHEPGRLLQLLDETLQAAKDGDDARLPLDDDALLQAVARRSGLPLEVIDDRQRLELETLRRFFRKRVLGQDEAVETLLDRIAMLKAGLIDSRRPIGVFLFAGPTGTGKTELAKALGELLFGTPERLLRLDMSEFQGEDALYRLTGDDSAGQRTLIARIREQPFSVVLLDEFEKAHPKVWDLFLQVFDDARLSDRNGNTADFRHSIIILTSNVGATLARGAGPGFATVAGGYSRNAVEKAVYETFRREFVNRLDKVVLFNPLDRALMREILHKELDRTLTRRGLRNRAWAVEWEPSAIEFLLDRGFTPDLGARPLRRAIEQHLLAPLARSIVEQRAPEGDQFLFVRGAGDRLDVRFIAADAPPPPEPLPAAVDPATPTDLRDLVYAPNADSAVLPRLDAALHRLQESHAAPAWRQAREADFAAMGERDFWSQPGRFQVLDRIERRDRIESALATAVRLRARLDGGAQRDGEFVARLTQLLWLLHLASTALQEQRPQDALLDLRIGASELHRHPAEARQWWQRLLQMYLAWAEQRNMRVDVLAQDPQQGRAWLAIAGFGALALLDAEAGLHVQEQEADEPTLRRLAVQVRVAPDLPGQARRAPIGEDELRVCRRYRIAPSPLVRDSVRGWRSGRLERVLGGDFDVMPVD
;
A
#
# COMPACT_ATOMS: atom_id res chain seq x y z
N MET A 1 2.34 -21.41 -37.23
CA MET A 1 3.54 -21.48 -36.37
C MET A 1 3.26 -21.28 -34.88
N MET A 2 2.27 -20.49 -34.47
CA MET A 2 1.95 -20.29 -33.05
C MET A 2 1.25 -21.49 -32.38
N GLU A 3 0.44 -22.26 -33.15
CA GLU A 3 -0.24 -23.46 -32.64
C GLU A 3 0.70 -24.65 -32.39
N PHE A 4 1.78 -24.78 -33.17
CA PHE A 4 2.80 -25.82 -32.96
C PHE A 4 3.68 -25.52 -31.73
N ALA A 5 3.91 -24.24 -31.40
CA ALA A 5 4.63 -23.84 -30.20
C ALA A 5 3.81 -24.06 -28.92
N LEU A 6 2.50 -23.84 -28.96
CA LEU A 6 1.59 -24.12 -27.84
C LEU A 6 1.46 -25.61 -27.53
N PHE A 7 1.47 -26.47 -28.57
CA PHE A 7 1.45 -27.93 -28.39
C PHE A 7 2.77 -28.46 -27.79
N ALA A 8 3.92 -27.94 -28.22
CA ALA A 8 5.23 -28.33 -27.69
C ALA A 8 5.44 -27.87 -26.23
N ILE A 9 4.93 -26.70 -25.86
CA ILE A 9 4.98 -26.20 -24.46
C ILE A 9 4.03 -27.02 -23.57
N GLY A 10 2.86 -27.42 -24.07
CA GLY A 10 1.91 -28.28 -23.33
C GLY A 10 2.47 -29.66 -22.98
N VAL A 11 3.24 -30.27 -23.89
CA VAL A 11 3.87 -31.59 -23.66
C VAL A 11 5.03 -31.51 -22.67
N VAL A 12 5.81 -30.42 -22.68
CA VAL A 12 6.94 -30.22 -21.75
C VAL A 12 6.44 -29.87 -20.34
N VAL A 13 5.35 -29.09 -20.21
CA VAL A 13 4.76 -28.75 -18.90
C VAL A 13 4.06 -29.97 -18.27
N GLY A 14 3.45 -30.85 -19.09
CA GLY A 14 2.87 -32.11 -18.60
C GLY A 14 3.91 -33.10 -18.05
N ALA A 15 5.10 -33.18 -18.67
CA ALA A 15 6.17 -34.05 -18.21
C ALA A 15 6.85 -33.55 -16.91
N VAL A 16 6.88 -32.24 -16.67
CA VAL A 16 7.45 -31.63 -15.46
C VAL A 16 6.48 -31.71 -14.26
N LEU A 17 5.16 -31.63 -14.50
CA LEU A 17 4.14 -31.77 -13.44
C LEU A 17 3.98 -33.22 -12.95
N LEU A 18 4.23 -34.21 -13.80
CA LEU A 18 4.30 -35.64 -13.39
C LEU A 18 5.55 -35.97 -12.56
N HIS A 19 6.56 -35.09 -12.53
CA HIS A 19 7.80 -35.31 -11.79
C HIS A 19 7.87 -34.60 -10.42
N LEU A 20 6.88 -33.76 -10.08
CA LEU A 20 6.88 -32.93 -8.86
C LEU A 20 5.77 -33.24 -7.85
N ALA A 21 4.89 -34.22 -8.11
CA ALA A 21 3.86 -34.64 -7.16
C ALA A 21 4.24 -35.93 -6.42
N ARG A 22 4.95 -35.78 -5.29
CA ARG A 22 4.89 -36.72 -4.17
C ARG A 22 4.43 -35.96 -2.93
N PRO A 23 3.53 -36.53 -2.12
CA PRO A 23 3.53 -36.29 -0.69
C PRO A 23 4.05 -37.50 0.10
N LEU A 24 4.89 -37.13 1.08
CA LEU A 24 5.36 -37.80 2.30
C LEU A 24 4.19 -38.44 3.10
N GLY A 25 4.30 -39.48 3.94
CA GLY A 25 5.41 -40.32 4.39
C GLY A 25 5.00 -41.20 5.61
N ARG A 26 5.70 -42.35 5.75
CA ARG A 26 6.09 -43.12 6.97
C ARG A 26 5.07 -43.83 7.87
N SER A 27 5.24 -45.16 7.99
CA SER A 27 5.91 -45.83 9.15
C SER A 27 6.10 -47.33 8.86
N ALA A 28 7.32 -47.82 8.64
CA ALA A 28 8.21 -48.51 9.61
C ALA A 28 8.10 -50.05 9.58
N SER A 29 9.13 -50.73 9.06
CA SER A 29 9.99 -51.68 9.81
C SER A 29 10.72 -52.70 8.92
N ALA A 30 11.96 -52.96 9.33
CA ALA A 30 12.77 -54.17 9.17
C ALA A 30 13.27 -54.61 7.77
N GLN A 31 14.58 -54.41 7.61
CA GLN A 31 15.52 -54.94 6.62
C GLN A 31 15.40 -56.45 6.35
N ARG A 32 15.49 -56.84 5.07
CA ARG A 32 16.09 -58.10 4.61
C ARG A 32 17.21 -57.76 3.61
N PRO A 33 18.37 -58.44 3.64
CA PRO A 33 19.38 -58.30 2.60
C PRO A 33 19.09 -59.26 1.43
N ALA A 34 19.56 -58.88 0.25
CA ALA A 34 19.66 -59.73 -0.94
C ALA A 34 21.17 -59.86 -1.33
N PRO A 35 21.55 -60.59 -2.39
CA PRO A 35 21.90 -62.02 -2.36
C PRO A 35 23.33 -62.28 -2.90
N ALA A 36 23.82 -63.52 -2.85
CA ALA A 36 24.98 -63.97 -3.62
C ALA A 36 24.87 -65.49 -3.90
N THR A 37 24.66 -65.86 -5.17
CA THR A 37 25.60 -66.62 -6.02
C THR A 37 25.86 -68.07 -5.59
N ASP A 38 25.43 -69.05 -6.37
CA ASP A 38 26.30 -69.59 -7.40
C ASP A 38 25.62 -70.65 -8.28
N ALA A 39 26.04 -70.64 -9.53
CA ALA A 39 25.75 -71.63 -10.55
C ALA A 39 26.80 -72.75 -10.49
N SER A 40 26.39 -74.00 -10.73
CA SER A 40 26.94 -74.80 -11.84
C SER A 40 26.41 -76.24 -11.85
N ASN A 41 25.69 -76.55 -12.92
CA ASN A 41 25.85 -77.69 -13.84
C ASN A 41 25.76 -79.16 -13.36
N ASN A 42 24.62 -79.75 -13.75
CA ASN A 42 24.47 -80.87 -14.69
C ASN A 42 25.30 -82.14 -14.49
N HIS A 43 24.60 -83.28 -14.33
CA HIS A 43 24.62 -84.37 -15.32
C HIS A 43 23.35 -85.25 -15.26
N HIS A 44 23.01 -85.75 -16.45
CA HIS A 44 21.79 -86.43 -16.93
C HIS A 44 21.24 -87.65 -16.18
N ALA A 45 19.90 -87.76 -16.16
CA ALA A 45 19.13 -89.02 -16.24
C ALA A 45 17.77 -88.78 -16.94
N ALA A 46 17.25 -89.82 -17.61
CA ALA A 46 16.09 -89.83 -18.52
C ALA A 46 14.70 -89.76 -17.79
N PRO A 47 13.55 -89.72 -18.50
CA PRO A 47 12.36 -88.95 -18.14
C PRO A 47 11.49 -89.60 -17.05
N GLU A 48 11.23 -88.87 -15.97
CA GLU A 48 10.10 -89.15 -15.08
C GLU A 48 8.91 -88.31 -15.54
N ALA A 49 7.77 -88.95 -15.77
CA ALA A 49 6.51 -88.31 -16.08
C ALA A 49 6.14 -87.35 -14.93
N THR A 50 6.36 -86.04 -15.12
CA THR A 50 5.87 -85.02 -14.21
C THR A 50 4.34 -85.07 -14.21
N LEU A 51 3.76 -85.56 -13.11
CA LEU A 51 2.33 -85.47 -12.83
C LEU A 51 1.90 -84.01 -13.01
N GLU A 52 1.06 -83.77 -14.03
CA GLU A 52 0.53 -82.45 -14.34
C GLU A 52 -0.24 -81.92 -13.11
N THR A 53 0.18 -80.77 -12.57
CA THR A 53 -0.54 -80.16 -11.43
C THR A 53 -1.96 -79.77 -11.86
N PRO A 54 -2.96 -79.74 -10.95
CA PRO A 54 -4.32 -79.31 -11.28
C PRO A 54 -4.41 -77.96 -12.00
N ALA A 55 -3.55 -77.00 -11.62
CA ALA A 55 -3.47 -75.70 -12.29
C ALA A 55 -2.93 -75.78 -13.72
N GLN A 56 -1.90 -76.61 -13.97
CA GLN A 56 -1.37 -76.85 -15.32
C GLN A 56 -2.40 -77.56 -16.20
N HIS A 57 -3.14 -78.53 -15.63
CA HIS A 57 -4.22 -79.22 -16.33
C HIS A 57 -5.35 -78.26 -16.70
N LEU A 58 -5.76 -77.39 -15.78
CA LEU A 58 -6.76 -76.35 -16.04
C LEU A 58 -6.31 -75.39 -17.16
N GLN A 59 -5.04 -74.97 -17.15
CA GLN A 59 -4.48 -74.12 -18.20
C GLN A 59 -4.47 -74.79 -19.57
N ARG A 60 -4.13 -76.09 -19.62
CA ARG A 60 -4.18 -76.88 -20.87
C ARG A 60 -5.61 -77.01 -21.39
N LEU A 61 -6.58 -77.32 -20.52
CA LEU A 61 -8.00 -77.40 -20.89
C LEU A 61 -8.53 -76.07 -21.41
N ARG A 62 -8.17 -74.96 -20.75
CA ARG A 62 -8.47 -73.60 -21.21
C ARG A 62 -7.96 -73.37 -22.64
N GLN A 63 -6.69 -73.65 -22.92
CA GLN A 63 -6.11 -73.46 -24.26
C GLN A 63 -6.79 -74.33 -25.33
N GLN A 64 -7.21 -75.55 -24.98
CA GLN A 64 -7.93 -76.44 -25.90
C GLN A 64 -9.35 -75.95 -26.23
N VAL A 65 -10.01 -75.26 -25.29
CA VAL A 65 -11.31 -74.62 -25.53
C VAL A 65 -11.13 -73.33 -26.34
N GLU A 66 -10.13 -72.51 -26.02
CA GLU A 66 -9.78 -71.29 -26.77
C GLU A 66 -9.37 -71.62 -28.22
N ALA A 67 -8.80 -72.79 -28.49
CA ALA A 67 -8.51 -73.25 -29.85
C ALA A 67 -9.76 -73.57 -30.70
N GLN A 68 -10.94 -73.67 -30.07
CA GLN A 68 -12.23 -73.94 -30.71
C GLN A 68 -13.13 -72.68 -30.78
N ASP A 69 -12.56 -71.49 -30.55
CA ASP A 69 -13.29 -70.21 -30.44
C ASP A 69 -14.24 -69.93 -31.61
N GLU A 70 -13.81 -70.24 -32.85
CA GLU A 70 -14.62 -70.02 -34.06
C GLU A 70 -15.93 -70.81 -34.09
N GLN A 71 -16.05 -71.88 -33.29
CA GLN A 71 -17.23 -72.75 -33.21
C GLN A 71 -18.19 -72.35 -32.09
N ILE A 72 -17.84 -71.37 -31.27
CA ILE A 72 -18.60 -70.95 -30.09
C ILE A 72 -19.43 -69.71 -30.46
N HIS A 73 -20.72 -69.90 -30.71
CA HIS A 73 -21.64 -68.81 -31.05
C HIS A 73 -22.58 -68.43 -29.91
N SER A 74 -22.73 -69.30 -28.92
CA SER A 74 -23.53 -69.09 -27.72
C SER A 74 -22.89 -69.71 -26.47
N PRO A 75 -23.30 -69.27 -25.26
CA PRO A 75 -22.91 -69.93 -24.01
C PRO A 75 -23.29 -71.43 -23.97
N ALA A 76 -24.33 -71.85 -24.70
CA ALA A 76 -24.74 -73.24 -24.76
C ALA A 76 -23.73 -74.10 -25.56
N ASP A 77 -23.13 -73.55 -26.61
CA ASP A 77 -22.11 -74.24 -27.41
C ASP A 77 -20.85 -74.45 -26.57
N LEU A 78 -20.43 -73.43 -25.81
CA LEU A 78 -19.31 -73.52 -24.86
C LEU A 78 -19.55 -74.62 -23.81
N ALA A 79 -20.77 -74.73 -23.27
CA ALA A 79 -21.12 -75.72 -22.25
C ALA A 79 -21.08 -77.18 -22.75
N GLN A 80 -21.15 -77.40 -24.07
CA GLN A 80 -21.13 -78.73 -24.69
C GLN A 80 -19.72 -79.23 -25.00
N ILE A 81 -18.71 -78.35 -24.97
CA ILE A 81 -17.32 -78.72 -25.25
C ILE A 81 -16.80 -79.66 -24.14
N PRO A 82 -16.31 -80.87 -24.46
CA PRO A 82 -15.85 -81.83 -23.45
C PRO A 82 -14.73 -81.28 -22.56
N GLN A 83 -13.78 -80.54 -23.14
CA GLN A 83 -12.67 -79.91 -22.40
C GLN A 83 -13.17 -78.83 -21.43
N PHE A 84 -14.25 -78.13 -21.78
CA PHE A 84 -14.90 -77.16 -20.90
C PHE A 84 -15.53 -77.84 -19.69
N GLN A 85 -16.27 -78.94 -19.91
CA GLN A 85 -16.86 -79.73 -18.82
C GLN A 85 -15.80 -80.36 -17.90
N GLN A 86 -14.68 -80.82 -18.45
CA GLN A 86 -13.53 -81.31 -17.68
C GLN A 86 -12.91 -80.19 -16.83
N GLY A 87 -12.78 -78.97 -17.38
CA GLY A 87 -12.28 -77.81 -16.63
C GLY A 87 -13.21 -77.39 -15.50
N VAL A 88 -14.53 -77.42 -15.73
CA VAL A 88 -15.55 -77.16 -14.70
C VAL A 88 -15.49 -78.22 -13.59
N ALA A 89 -15.40 -79.51 -13.94
CA ALA A 89 -15.31 -80.58 -12.94
C ALA A 89 -14.04 -80.48 -12.09
N LEU A 90 -12.91 -80.10 -12.72
CA LEU A 90 -11.65 -79.86 -12.04
C LEU A 90 -11.74 -78.69 -11.05
N LEU A 91 -12.28 -77.54 -11.50
CA LEU A 91 -12.55 -76.39 -10.63
C LEU A 91 -13.60 -76.68 -9.56
N ALA A 92 -14.57 -77.55 -9.80
CA ALA A 92 -15.58 -77.92 -8.81
C ALA A 92 -15.02 -78.84 -7.71
N GLY A 93 -13.93 -79.57 -7.97
CA GLY A 93 -13.30 -80.53 -7.06
C GLY A 93 -12.56 -79.90 -5.87
N ALA A 94 -12.22 -80.69 -4.85
CA ALA A 94 -11.60 -80.20 -3.61
C ALA A 94 -10.19 -79.61 -3.76
N GLU A 95 -9.60 -79.68 -4.95
CA GLU A 95 -8.25 -79.20 -5.29
C GLU A 95 -8.16 -77.66 -5.37
N PHE A 96 -9.29 -76.98 -5.56
CA PHE A 96 -9.36 -75.51 -5.61
C PHE A 96 -10.22 -74.96 -4.46
N SER A 97 -9.74 -73.94 -3.76
CA SER A 97 -10.46 -73.20 -2.72
C SER A 97 -11.54 -72.29 -3.30
N HIS A 98 -12.48 -71.83 -2.47
CA HIS A 98 -13.51 -70.87 -2.91
C HIS A 98 -12.91 -69.56 -3.42
N GLN A 99 -11.86 -69.06 -2.75
CA GLN A 99 -11.16 -67.85 -3.17
C GLN A 99 -10.50 -68.01 -4.55
N GLU A 100 -9.88 -69.16 -4.83
CA GLU A 100 -9.29 -69.43 -6.16
C GLU A 100 -10.35 -69.50 -7.27
N LEU A 101 -11.59 -69.90 -6.96
CA LEU A 101 -12.70 -69.84 -7.92
C LEU A 101 -13.15 -68.40 -8.18
N VAL A 102 -13.17 -67.54 -7.16
CA VAL A 102 -13.47 -66.11 -7.31
C VAL A 102 -12.36 -65.40 -8.10
N GLU A 103 -11.09 -65.72 -7.84
CA GLU A 103 -9.95 -65.22 -8.62
C GLU A 103 -9.99 -65.70 -10.09
N ALA A 104 -10.36 -66.97 -10.32
CA ALA A 104 -10.56 -67.51 -11.66
C ALA A 104 -11.76 -66.84 -12.39
N LEU A 105 -12.81 -66.46 -11.66
CA LEU A 105 -13.95 -65.72 -12.20
C LEU A 105 -13.55 -64.32 -12.69
N GLY A 106 -12.65 -63.64 -11.98
CA GLY A 106 -12.13 -62.31 -12.35
C GLY A 106 -10.98 -62.31 -13.36
N SER A 107 -10.53 -63.50 -13.79
CA SER A 107 -9.37 -63.64 -14.67
C SER A 107 -9.63 -63.17 -16.10
N PRO A 108 -8.61 -62.67 -16.83
CA PRO A 108 -8.76 -62.20 -18.20
C PRO A 108 -9.10 -63.33 -19.19
N GLY A 109 -9.98 -63.03 -20.14
CA GLY A 109 -10.58 -63.99 -21.08
C GLY A 109 -12.03 -64.31 -20.70
N TYR A 110 -12.70 -65.20 -21.43
CA TYR A 110 -14.08 -65.60 -21.12
C TYR A 110 -14.19 -67.08 -20.71
N VAL A 111 -13.33 -67.96 -21.22
CA VAL A 111 -13.40 -69.40 -20.98
C VAL A 111 -13.21 -69.76 -19.50
N LEU A 112 -12.12 -69.28 -18.88
CA LEU A 112 -11.83 -69.57 -17.47
C LEU A 112 -12.89 -68.96 -16.52
N PRO A 113 -13.32 -67.69 -16.70
CA PRO A 113 -14.46 -67.16 -15.95
C PRO A 113 -15.77 -67.93 -16.13
N CYS A 114 -16.08 -68.43 -17.34
CA CYS A 114 -17.24 -69.28 -17.58
C CYS A 114 -17.13 -70.63 -16.84
N MET A 115 -15.94 -71.26 -16.87
CA MET A 115 -15.68 -72.49 -16.13
C MET A 115 -15.84 -72.26 -14.62
N ALA A 116 -15.28 -71.16 -14.10
CA ALA A 116 -15.37 -70.78 -12.70
C ALA A 116 -16.82 -70.47 -12.27
N ALA A 117 -17.59 -69.72 -13.07
CA ALA A 117 -19.00 -69.43 -12.81
C ALA A 117 -19.85 -70.71 -12.74
N GLN A 118 -19.62 -71.66 -13.66
CA GLN A 118 -20.34 -72.93 -13.65
C GLN A 118 -19.87 -73.87 -12.52
N ALA A 119 -18.58 -73.85 -12.17
CA ALA A 119 -18.04 -74.59 -11.03
C ALA A 119 -18.58 -74.05 -9.69
N LEU A 120 -18.69 -72.72 -9.54
CA LEU A 120 -19.35 -72.06 -8.41
C LEU A 120 -20.79 -72.54 -8.27
N ALA A 121 -21.53 -72.64 -9.38
CA ALA A 121 -22.88 -73.19 -9.35
C ALA A 121 -22.88 -74.62 -8.79
N GLN A 122 -21.94 -75.49 -9.16
CA GLN A 122 -21.88 -76.89 -8.71
C GLN A 122 -21.52 -77.07 -7.23
N ARG A 123 -20.95 -76.05 -6.57
CA ARG A 123 -20.60 -76.08 -5.15
C ARG A 123 -21.75 -75.58 -4.28
N ARG A 124 -21.65 -75.83 -2.97
CA ARG A 124 -22.51 -75.14 -2.00
C ARG A 124 -22.15 -73.65 -2.01
N PRO A 125 -23.13 -72.73 -2.10
CA PRO A 125 -22.84 -71.30 -2.06
C PRO A 125 -22.10 -70.93 -0.78
N GLN A 126 -20.98 -70.23 -0.94
CA GLN A 126 -20.16 -69.66 0.12
C GLN A 126 -19.83 -68.24 -0.33
N ASP A 127 -19.77 -67.30 0.63
CA ASP A 127 -19.29 -65.92 0.41
C ASP A 127 -19.80 -65.24 -0.89
N ALA A 128 -21.12 -65.02 -0.96
CA ALA A 128 -21.74 -64.44 -2.15
C ALA A 128 -21.23 -63.02 -2.46
N ASP A 129 -20.84 -62.26 -1.45
CA ASP A 129 -20.33 -60.89 -1.60
C ASP A 129 -19.01 -60.85 -2.39
N ALA A 130 -18.06 -61.76 -2.09
CA ALA A 130 -16.81 -61.88 -2.84
C ALA A 130 -17.02 -62.19 -4.33
N VAL A 131 -18.09 -62.94 -4.67
CA VAL A 131 -18.46 -63.21 -6.07
C VAL A 131 -19.07 -61.97 -6.75
N LEU A 132 -19.84 -61.19 -6.01
CA LEU A 132 -20.51 -59.99 -6.52
C LEU A 132 -19.52 -58.84 -6.80
N ASP A 133 -18.45 -58.73 -6.02
CA ASP A 133 -17.38 -57.73 -6.23
C ASP A 133 -16.68 -57.86 -7.59
N VAL A 134 -16.71 -59.04 -8.20
CA VAL A 134 -16.09 -59.32 -9.50
C VAL A 134 -17.00 -58.94 -10.69
N LEU A 135 -18.31 -58.73 -10.46
CA LEU A 135 -19.30 -58.41 -11.50
C LEU A 135 -18.90 -57.29 -12.49
N PRO A 136 -18.27 -56.17 -12.06
CA PRO A 136 -17.86 -55.12 -12.98
C PRO A 136 -16.89 -55.58 -14.08
N HIS A 137 -16.17 -56.68 -13.87
CA HIS A 137 -15.16 -57.17 -14.80
C HIS A 137 -15.68 -58.25 -15.75
N LEU A 138 -16.92 -58.71 -15.58
CA LEU A 138 -17.48 -59.82 -16.34
C LEU A 138 -18.17 -59.39 -17.66
N GLY A 139 -17.97 -60.21 -18.70
CA GLY A 139 -18.67 -60.09 -19.98
C GLY A 139 -19.98 -60.88 -20.02
N SER A 140 -20.65 -60.86 -21.18
CA SER A 140 -21.96 -61.52 -21.38
C SER A 140 -21.96 -63.03 -21.16
N TYR A 141 -20.87 -63.72 -21.52
CA TYR A 141 -20.72 -65.16 -21.38
C TYR A 141 -20.56 -65.57 -19.90
N PRO A 142 -19.56 -65.08 -19.14
CA PRO A 142 -19.41 -65.43 -17.72
C PRO A 142 -20.63 -65.08 -16.87
N LEU A 143 -21.23 -63.90 -17.08
CA LEU A 143 -22.45 -63.50 -16.36
C LEU A 143 -23.63 -64.41 -16.66
N SER A 144 -23.74 -64.95 -17.89
CA SER A 144 -24.78 -65.92 -18.23
C SER A 144 -24.68 -67.18 -17.38
N PHE A 145 -23.48 -67.74 -17.21
CA PHE A 145 -23.25 -68.90 -16.35
C PHE A 145 -23.41 -68.57 -14.86
N LEU A 146 -23.08 -67.34 -14.45
CA LEU A 146 -23.19 -66.91 -13.07
C LEU A 146 -24.65 -66.86 -12.58
N PHE A 147 -25.62 -66.62 -13.46
CA PHE A 147 -27.04 -66.69 -13.06
C PHE A 147 -27.44 -68.05 -12.48
N ASP A 148 -26.81 -69.16 -12.92
CA ASP A 148 -27.09 -70.49 -12.38
C ASP A 148 -26.58 -70.64 -10.93
N TYR A 149 -25.49 -69.95 -10.59
CA TYR A 149 -25.00 -69.84 -9.21
C TYR A 149 -25.92 -68.96 -8.37
N LEU A 150 -26.28 -67.78 -8.87
CA LEU A 150 -27.16 -66.84 -8.16
C LEU A 150 -28.54 -67.46 -7.88
N GLN A 151 -29.08 -68.29 -8.78
CA GLN A 151 -30.34 -69.02 -8.58
C GLN A 151 -30.27 -70.12 -7.51
N ARG A 152 -29.07 -70.54 -7.10
CA ARG A 152 -28.86 -71.52 -6.02
C ARG A 152 -28.75 -70.87 -4.64
N LEU A 153 -28.64 -69.54 -4.57
CA LEU A 153 -28.72 -68.82 -3.31
C LEU A 153 -30.13 -69.00 -2.70
N PRO A 154 -30.25 -68.93 -1.35
CA PRO A 154 -31.52 -69.19 -0.66
C PRO A 154 -32.60 -68.15 -1.00
N ASP A 155 -32.18 -66.91 -1.26
CA ASP A 155 -33.00 -65.74 -1.56
C ASP A 155 -32.44 -64.97 -2.77
N ALA A 156 -33.14 -63.92 -3.16
CA ALA A 156 -32.73 -62.99 -4.22
C ALA A 156 -32.22 -61.65 -3.65
N ASP A 157 -31.80 -61.59 -2.39
CA ASP A 157 -31.45 -60.34 -1.72
C ASP A 157 -30.32 -59.58 -2.40
N HIS A 158 -29.42 -60.29 -3.08
CA HIS A 158 -28.26 -59.74 -3.79
C HIS A 158 -28.60 -59.12 -5.15
N LEU A 159 -29.89 -59.09 -5.54
CA LEU A 159 -30.34 -58.51 -6.80
C LEU A 159 -29.89 -57.04 -6.94
N HIS A 160 -29.95 -56.26 -5.87
CA HIS A 160 -29.56 -54.84 -5.89
C HIS A 160 -28.08 -54.63 -6.25
N ALA A 161 -27.17 -55.49 -5.77
CA ALA A 161 -25.75 -55.45 -6.08
C ALA A 161 -25.49 -55.78 -7.56
N LEU A 162 -26.21 -56.76 -8.11
CA LEU A 162 -26.18 -57.07 -9.54
C LEU A 162 -26.67 -55.88 -10.39
N LEU A 163 -27.81 -55.30 -10.02
CA LEU A 163 -28.44 -54.21 -10.79
C LEU A 163 -27.56 -52.96 -10.86
N ARG A 164 -26.77 -52.65 -9.82
CA ARG A 164 -25.84 -51.51 -9.79
C ARG A 164 -24.82 -51.53 -10.95
N HIS A 165 -24.50 -52.71 -11.47
CA HIS A 165 -23.51 -52.91 -12.53
C HIS A 165 -24.11 -53.11 -13.91
N ALA A 166 -25.41 -52.83 -14.10
CA ALA A 166 -26.05 -52.97 -15.41
C ALA A 166 -25.41 -52.02 -16.45
N ARG A 167 -25.22 -52.55 -17.66
CA ARG A 167 -24.57 -51.86 -18.79
C ARG A 167 -25.46 -51.90 -20.02
N ASP A 168 -25.32 -50.94 -20.93
CA ASP A 168 -26.11 -50.85 -22.16
C ASP A 168 -26.14 -52.17 -22.97
N TRP A 169 -25.02 -52.90 -23.00
CA TRP A 169 -24.94 -54.17 -23.71
C TRP A 169 -25.85 -55.27 -23.12
N TRP A 170 -26.29 -55.15 -21.86
CA TRP A 170 -27.22 -56.10 -21.23
C TRP A 170 -28.54 -56.20 -22.01
N TRP A 171 -28.97 -55.09 -22.60
CA TRP A 171 -30.14 -55.06 -23.47
C TRP A 171 -29.82 -55.46 -24.92
N ASN A 172 -28.68 -54.98 -25.44
CA ASN A 172 -28.32 -55.13 -26.85
C ASN A 172 -27.91 -56.56 -27.23
N VAL A 173 -27.36 -57.33 -26.30
CA VAL A 173 -26.95 -58.72 -26.53
C VAL A 173 -28.14 -59.66 -26.32
N VAL A 174 -28.79 -60.08 -27.41
CA VAL A 174 -30.04 -60.85 -27.39
C VAL A 174 -29.98 -62.12 -26.50
N PRO A 175 -28.95 -62.98 -26.58
CA PRO A 175 -28.90 -64.20 -25.75
C PRO A 175 -28.78 -63.89 -24.25
N PHE A 176 -28.01 -62.85 -23.90
CA PHE A 176 -27.85 -62.42 -22.52
C PHE A 176 -29.14 -61.82 -21.97
N ARG A 177 -29.80 -60.95 -22.75
CA ARG A 177 -31.08 -60.33 -22.39
C ARG A 177 -32.13 -61.37 -22.02
N GLN A 178 -32.25 -62.45 -22.79
CA GLN A 178 -33.19 -63.53 -22.50
C GLN A 178 -32.87 -64.23 -21.18
N ARG A 179 -31.58 -64.47 -20.90
CA ARG A 179 -31.14 -65.15 -19.68
C ARG A 179 -31.30 -64.28 -18.43
N LEU A 180 -30.96 -62.99 -18.52
CA LEU A 180 -31.21 -62.02 -17.45
C LEU A 180 -32.70 -61.89 -17.16
N ARG A 181 -33.56 -61.88 -18.19
CA ARG A 181 -35.02 -61.84 -18.00
C ARG A 181 -35.53 -63.05 -17.22
N ALA A 182 -35.04 -64.25 -17.54
CA ALA A 182 -35.37 -65.46 -16.77
C ALA A 182 -34.89 -65.37 -15.32
N TYR A 183 -33.70 -64.79 -15.08
CA TYR A 183 -33.21 -64.53 -13.73
C TYR A 183 -34.08 -63.54 -12.95
N LEU A 184 -34.48 -62.42 -13.57
CA LEU A 184 -35.37 -61.43 -12.95
C LEU A 184 -36.74 -62.04 -12.59
N GLN A 185 -37.29 -62.91 -13.43
CA GLN A 185 -38.54 -63.62 -13.15
C GLN A 185 -38.39 -64.62 -11.99
N TRP A 186 -37.26 -65.32 -11.91
CA TRP A 186 -36.93 -66.15 -10.76
C TRP A 186 -36.81 -65.30 -9.48
N ALA A 187 -36.09 -64.18 -9.54
CA ALA A 187 -35.93 -63.27 -8.40
C ALA A 187 -37.29 -62.72 -7.93
N ALA A 188 -38.19 -62.37 -8.85
CA ALA A 188 -39.55 -61.95 -8.53
C ALA A 188 -40.32 -63.02 -7.73
N SER A 189 -40.13 -64.30 -8.04
CA SER A 189 -40.76 -65.41 -7.30
C SER A 189 -40.25 -65.57 -5.85
N LYS A 190 -39.09 -64.99 -5.54
CA LYS A 190 -38.41 -65.08 -4.24
C LYS A 190 -38.66 -63.88 -3.32
N ALA A 191 -39.31 -62.82 -3.79
CA ALA A 191 -39.60 -61.59 -3.05
C ALA A 191 -38.35 -61.02 -2.32
N PRO A 192 -37.36 -60.49 -3.07
CA PRO A 192 -36.09 -60.05 -2.50
C PRO A 192 -36.26 -58.95 -1.45
N ALA A 193 -35.39 -58.93 -0.44
CA ALA A 193 -35.38 -57.87 0.56
C ALA A 193 -35.06 -56.51 -0.07
N ASP A 194 -35.77 -55.48 0.40
CA ASP A 194 -35.60 -54.10 -0.06
C ASP A 194 -34.37 -53.43 0.61
N ARG A 195 -33.15 -53.85 0.25
CA ARG A 195 -31.90 -53.35 0.87
C ARG A 195 -31.46 -51.98 0.31
N PRO A 196 -30.99 -51.03 1.13
CA PRO A 196 -30.53 -49.72 0.65
C PRO A 196 -29.35 -49.85 -0.32
N VAL A 197 -29.33 -48.99 -1.34
CA VAL A 197 -28.29 -48.97 -2.39
C VAL A 197 -27.58 -47.64 -2.33
N ASP A 198 -26.25 -47.67 -2.29
CA ASP A 198 -25.42 -46.49 -2.39
C ASP A 198 -25.19 -46.14 -3.88
N PHE A 199 -25.55 -44.92 -4.26
CA PHE A 199 -25.39 -44.37 -5.60
C PHE A 199 -24.27 -43.32 -5.68
N ASP A 200 -23.58 -43.02 -4.58
CA ASP A 200 -22.64 -41.89 -4.47
C ASP A 200 -21.43 -42.00 -5.39
N GLU A 201 -21.02 -43.21 -5.74
CA GLU A 201 -19.89 -43.47 -6.66
C GLU A 201 -20.24 -43.28 -8.15
N LEU A 202 -21.52 -43.19 -8.52
CA LEU A 202 -21.96 -43.04 -9.92
C LEU A 202 -22.17 -41.58 -10.28
N ASP A 203 -21.73 -41.15 -11.46
CA ASP A 203 -22.05 -39.82 -12.00
C ASP A 203 -23.48 -39.78 -12.60
N ASP A 204 -23.96 -38.59 -12.97
CA ASP A 204 -25.34 -38.44 -13.47
C ASP A 204 -25.58 -39.10 -14.83
N ALA A 205 -24.54 -39.20 -15.67
CA ALA A 205 -24.64 -39.87 -16.95
C ALA A 205 -24.78 -41.38 -16.75
N ALA A 206 -23.98 -41.97 -15.86
CA ALA A 206 -24.04 -43.35 -15.46
C ALA A 206 -25.38 -43.68 -14.78
N LEU A 207 -25.88 -42.82 -13.87
CA LEU A 207 -27.20 -43.00 -13.27
C LEU A 207 -28.33 -42.96 -14.30
N THR A 208 -28.20 -42.11 -15.31
CA THR A 208 -29.19 -42.02 -16.39
C THR A 208 -29.17 -43.28 -17.25
N ALA A 209 -28.00 -43.69 -17.74
CA ALA A 209 -27.83 -44.90 -18.55
C ALA A 209 -28.27 -46.17 -17.81
N LEU A 210 -27.99 -46.24 -16.50
CA LEU A 210 -28.40 -47.33 -15.63
C LEU A 210 -29.94 -47.45 -15.56
N GLY A 211 -30.62 -46.34 -15.28
CA GLY A 211 -32.08 -46.28 -15.24
C GLY A 211 -32.71 -46.63 -16.59
N ASP A 212 -32.17 -46.08 -17.68
CA ASP A 212 -32.69 -46.29 -19.03
C ASP A 212 -32.51 -47.74 -19.51
N THR A 213 -31.38 -48.37 -19.17
CA THR A 213 -31.11 -49.79 -19.49
C THR A 213 -32.06 -50.71 -18.73
N LEU A 214 -32.21 -50.50 -17.41
CA LEU A 214 -33.05 -51.36 -16.57
C LEU A 214 -34.54 -51.19 -16.87
N ALA A 215 -35.01 -49.97 -17.15
CA ALA A 215 -36.41 -49.70 -17.49
C ALA A 215 -36.89 -50.44 -18.75
N GLN A 216 -35.98 -50.79 -19.67
CA GLN A 216 -36.31 -51.53 -20.90
C GLN A 216 -36.80 -52.96 -20.63
N PHE A 217 -36.38 -53.59 -19.52
CA PHE A 217 -36.78 -54.95 -19.18
C PHE A 217 -38.25 -55.08 -18.74
N LYS A 218 -38.84 -54.02 -18.17
CA LYS A 218 -40.25 -53.96 -17.73
C LYS A 218 -40.67 -55.12 -16.81
N GLU A 219 -39.78 -55.56 -15.93
CA GLU A 219 -40.05 -56.61 -14.95
C GLU A 219 -40.42 -56.00 -13.58
N PRO A 220 -41.50 -56.43 -12.90
CA PRO A 220 -41.99 -55.80 -11.66
C PRO A 220 -40.98 -55.76 -10.51
N VAL A 221 -40.06 -56.72 -10.46
CA VAL A 221 -39.01 -56.81 -9.43
C VAL A 221 -38.01 -55.64 -9.48
N LEU A 222 -37.96 -54.91 -10.61
CA LEU A 222 -37.08 -53.74 -10.79
C LEU A 222 -37.67 -52.45 -10.23
N GLU A 223 -38.98 -52.38 -10.00
CA GLU A 223 -39.69 -51.14 -9.64
C GLU A 223 -39.12 -50.46 -8.37
N PRO A 224 -38.84 -51.18 -7.26
CA PRO A 224 -38.25 -50.56 -6.06
C PRO A 224 -36.87 -49.94 -6.32
N PHE A 225 -36.05 -50.59 -7.16
CA PHE A 225 -34.72 -50.10 -7.53
C PHE A 225 -34.80 -48.87 -8.44
N LEU A 226 -35.68 -48.91 -9.45
CA LEU A 226 -35.92 -47.79 -10.37
C LEU A 226 -36.47 -46.57 -9.63
N GLN A 227 -37.37 -46.76 -8.66
CA GLN A 227 -37.90 -45.69 -7.83
C GLN A 227 -36.81 -45.00 -7.02
N ARG A 228 -35.92 -45.76 -6.38
CA ARG A 228 -34.78 -45.17 -5.62
C ARG A 228 -33.79 -44.45 -6.51
N LEU A 229 -33.49 -45.01 -7.68
CA LEU A 229 -32.64 -44.35 -8.67
C LEU A 229 -33.28 -43.04 -9.14
N HIS A 230 -34.59 -43.01 -9.35
CA HIS A 230 -35.34 -41.81 -9.66
C HIS A 230 -35.26 -40.78 -8.52
N ASP A 231 -35.46 -41.20 -7.28
CA ASP A 231 -35.41 -40.34 -6.10
C ASP A 231 -34.00 -39.76 -5.87
N ALA A 232 -32.95 -40.56 -6.05
CA ALA A 232 -31.55 -40.10 -5.97
C ALA A 232 -31.24 -39.07 -7.07
N ARG A 233 -31.64 -39.34 -8.32
CA ARG A 233 -31.50 -38.38 -9.44
C ARG A 233 -32.27 -37.09 -9.18
N LYS A 234 -33.48 -37.19 -8.64
CA LYS A 234 -34.32 -36.04 -8.29
C LYS A 234 -33.65 -35.19 -7.21
N GLN A 235 -33.12 -35.80 -6.16
CA GLN A 235 -32.40 -35.09 -5.09
C GLN A 235 -31.13 -34.38 -5.62
N ARG A 236 -30.32 -35.05 -6.44
CA ARG A 236 -29.12 -34.45 -7.06
C ARG A 236 -29.46 -33.30 -7.99
N ARG A 237 -30.50 -33.45 -8.81
CA ARG A 237 -30.98 -32.37 -9.69
C ARG A 237 -31.46 -31.18 -8.87
N GLU A 238 -32.26 -31.40 -7.83
CA GLU A 238 -32.74 -30.33 -6.94
C GLU A 238 -31.59 -29.62 -6.24
N GLN A 239 -30.59 -30.35 -5.75
CA GLN A 239 -29.36 -29.77 -5.17
C GLN A 239 -28.56 -28.96 -6.19
N ARG A 240 -28.43 -29.42 -7.44
CA ARG A 240 -27.76 -28.68 -8.51
C ARG A 240 -28.51 -27.40 -8.88
N VAL A 241 -29.84 -27.48 -8.99
CA VAL A 241 -30.70 -26.33 -9.31
C VAL A 241 -30.57 -25.28 -8.22
N LEU A 242 -30.77 -25.64 -6.95
CA LEU A 242 -30.59 -24.72 -5.82
C LEU A 242 -29.14 -24.23 -5.68
N GLY A 243 -28.16 -25.11 -5.89
CA GLY A 243 -26.73 -24.78 -5.90
C GLY A 243 -26.34 -23.76 -6.98
N GLY A 244 -27.13 -23.63 -8.04
CA GLY A 244 -26.97 -22.60 -9.06
C GLY A 244 -27.54 -21.22 -8.68
N PHE A 245 -28.28 -21.12 -7.58
CA PHE A 245 -28.93 -19.88 -7.08
C PHE A 245 -28.42 -19.44 -5.71
N GLY A 246 -27.86 -20.35 -4.93
CA GLY A 246 -27.40 -20.13 -3.56
C GLY A 246 -26.91 -21.43 -2.93
N ARG A 247 -27.02 -21.53 -1.61
CA ARG A 247 -26.49 -22.66 -0.84
C ARG A 247 -27.61 -23.48 -0.20
N VAL A 248 -27.60 -24.79 -0.42
CA VAL A 248 -28.41 -25.72 0.38
C VAL A 248 -27.68 -25.96 1.69
N VAL A 249 -28.32 -25.63 2.82
CA VAL A 249 -27.70 -25.77 4.15
C VAL A 249 -27.79 -27.23 4.57
N ALA A 250 -26.66 -27.94 4.50
CA ALA A 250 -26.56 -29.33 4.94
C ALA A 250 -26.39 -29.45 6.47
N ALA A 251 -25.63 -28.52 7.06
CA ALA A 251 -25.41 -28.42 8.49
C ALA A 251 -25.20 -26.95 8.87
N VAL A 252 -25.62 -26.60 10.08
CA VAL A 252 -25.40 -25.27 10.65
C VAL A 252 -24.00 -25.21 11.26
N PRO A 253 -23.23 -24.13 11.08
CA PRO A 253 -21.92 -23.98 11.69
C PRO A 253 -21.98 -24.12 13.21
N ALA A 254 -21.03 -24.84 13.81
CA ALA A 254 -20.91 -24.93 15.26
C ALA A 254 -20.56 -23.54 15.84
N ARG A 255 -21.56 -22.86 16.42
CA ARG A 255 -21.42 -21.59 17.12
C ARG A 255 -21.66 -21.80 18.61
N LEU A 256 -21.02 -20.98 19.43
CA LEU A 256 -21.27 -20.97 20.86
C LEU A 256 -22.75 -20.63 21.12
N ARG A 257 -23.44 -21.49 21.88
CA ARG A 257 -24.85 -21.30 22.23
C ARG A 257 -24.95 -20.62 23.57
N LEU A 258 -25.49 -19.41 23.55
CA LEU A 258 -25.76 -18.61 24.74
C LEU A 258 -27.28 -18.52 24.91
N HIS A 259 -27.75 -18.89 26.10
CA HIS A 259 -29.18 -18.86 26.42
C HIS A 259 -29.62 -17.46 26.78
N HIS A 260 -30.69 -16.99 26.15
CA HIS A 260 -31.28 -15.69 26.43
C HIS A 260 -32.81 -15.74 26.24
N PRO A 261 -33.61 -15.39 27.25
CA PRO A 261 -35.07 -15.52 27.18
C PRO A 261 -35.70 -14.79 25.99
N GLY A 262 -35.19 -13.62 25.62
CA GLY A 262 -35.69 -12.87 24.47
C GLY A 262 -35.35 -13.53 23.13
N LEU A 263 -34.21 -14.24 23.03
CA LEU A 263 -33.83 -15.00 21.85
C LEU A 263 -34.68 -16.26 21.74
N ASP A 264 -34.86 -16.97 22.84
CA ASP A 264 -35.68 -18.19 22.91
C ASP A 264 -37.15 -17.91 22.55
N ALA A 265 -37.71 -16.81 23.08
CA ALA A 265 -39.07 -16.38 22.74
C ALA A 265 -39.21 -16.00 21.26
N ALA A 266 -38.22 -15.31 20.68
CA ALA A 266 -38.22 -14.93 19.27
C ALA A 266 -38.04 -16.16 18.36
N LEU A 267 -37.17 -17.12 18.74
CA LEU A 267 -36.98 -18.39 18.05
C LEU A 267 -38.27 -19.20 18.02
N GLN A 268 -38.95 -19.32 19.17
CA GLN A 268 -40.20 -20.07 19.27
C GLN A 268 -41.30 -19.45 18.41
N ARG A 269 -41.46 -18.12 18.42
CA ARG A 269 -42.39 -17.43 17.52
C ARG A 269 -42.04 -17.65 16.05
N ALA A 270 -40.78 -17.47 15.67
CA ALA A 270 -40.35 -17.67 14.28
C ALA A 270 -40.63 -19.11 13.81
N TYR A 271 -40.37 -20.10 14.66
CA TYR A 271 -40.69 -21.51 14.38
C TYR A 271 -42.19 -21.73 14.17
N GLU A 272 -43.04 -21.22 15.07
CA GLU A 272 -44.49 -21.36 14.97
C GLU A 272 -45.01 -20.84 13.62
N HIS A 273 -44.60 -19.65 13.19
CA HIS A 273 -45.05 -19.05 11.92
C HIS A 273 -44.48 -19.73 10.67
N VAL A 274 -43.27 -20.28 10.72
CA VAL A 274 -42.69 -21.01 9.58
C VAL A 274 -43.37 -22.37 9.36
N VAL A 275 -43.73 -23.06 10.44
CA VAL A 275 -44.31 -24.41 10.39
C VAL A 275 -45.82 -24.41 10.19
N THR A 276 -46.52 -23.29 10.44
CA THR A 276 -47.97 -23.19 10.22
C THR A 276 -48.39 -23.50 8.77
N THR A 277 -49.63 -23.96 8.62
CA THR A 277 -50.29 -24.16 7.31
C THR A 277 -51.58 -23.34 7.27
N PRO A 278 -51.74 -22.38 6.33
CA PRO A 278 -50.80 -22.00 5.28
C PRO A 278 -49.52 -21.34 5.84
N PRO A 279 -48.39 -21.40 5.10
CA PRO A 279 -47.14 -20.83 5.57
C PRO A 279 -47.20 -19.32 5.70
N GLN A 280 -46.59 -18.78 6.76
CA GLN A 280 -46.46 -17.35 6.98
C GLN A 280 -44.99 -16.95 6.84
N PRO A 281 -44.62 -16.11 5.86
CA PRO A 281 -43.25 -15.66 5.75
C PRO A 281 -42.91 -14.71 6.90
N VAL A 282 -41.70 -14.86 7.45
CA VAL A 282 -41.26 -14.14 8.65
C VAL A 282 -40.19 -13.13 8.29
N LEU A 283 -40.33 -11.90 8.78
CA LEU A 283 -39.28 -10.90 8.80
C LEU A 283 -38.72 -10.80 10.21
N LEU A 284 -37.44 -11.12 10.34
CA LEU A 284 -36.69 -10.95 11.57
C LEU A 284 -36.11 -9.53 11.61
N VAL A 285 -36.70 -8.70 12.48
CA VAL A 285 -36.43 -7.28 12.57
C VAL A 285 -35.52 -7.00 13.76
N GLY A 286 -34.40 -6.33 13.53
CA GLY A 286 -33.50 -5.94 14.62
C GLY A 286 -32.30 -5.17 14.11
N GLU A 287 -31.63 -4.47 15.00
CA GLU A 287 -30.41 -3.73 14.65
C GLU A 287 -29.25 -4.70 14.35
N HIS A 288 -28.14 -4.19 13.79
CA HIS A 288 -26.97 -5.01 13.53
C HIS A 288 -26.29 -5.42 14.86
N GLY A 289 -26.01 -6.71 15.05
CA GLY A 289 -25.37 -7.26 16.25
C GLY A 289 -26.31 -7.87 17.30
N VAL A 290 -27.63 -7.72 17.17
CA VAL A 290 -28.59 -8.21 18.19
C VAL A 290 -28.79 -9.75 18.20
N GLY A 291 -28.15 -10.49 17.30
CA GLY A 291 -28.23 -11.97 17.24
C GLY A 291 -29.21 -12.55 16.22
N LYS A 292 -29.62 -11.78 15.20
CA LYS A 292 -30.55 -12.23 14.15
C LYS A 292 -30.09 -13.51 13.43
N SER A 293 -28.84 -13.53 12.98
CA SER A 293 -28.28 -14.68 12.29
C SER A 293 -28.18 -15.92 13.19
N VAL A 294 -27.92 -15.73 14.50
CA VAL A 294 -27.91 -16.83 15.48
C VAL A 294 -29.30 -17.43 15.65
N LEU A 295 -30.35 -16.60 15.71
CA LEU A 295 -31.73 -17.09 15.76
C LEU A 295 -32.07 -17.94 14.54
N ILE A 296 -31.70 -17.48 13.34
CA ILE A 296 -31.96 -18.21 12.09
C ILE A 296 -31.17 -19.50 12.01
N ASP A 297 -29.93 -19.50 12.50
CA ASP A 297 -29.10 -20.70 12.57
C ASP A 297 -29.73 -21.75 13.51
N LEU A 298 -30.19 -21.34 14.71
CA LEU A 298 -30.91 -22.22 15.64
C LEU A 298 -32.23 -22.74 15.06
N LEU A 299 -32.98 -21.89 14.36
CA LEU A 299 -34.19 -22.28 13.66
C LEU A 299 -33.89 -23.31 12.56
N SER A 300 -32.84 -23.06 11.77
CA SER A 300 -32.42 -23.93 10.68
C SER A 300 -32.00 -25.30 11.19
N GLU A 301 -31.25 -25.35 12.29
CA GLU A 301 -30.84 -26.60 12.94
C GLU A 301 -32.05 -27.43 13.38
N ARG A 302 -33.01 -26.79 14.08
CA ARG A 302 -34.25 -27.45 14.52
C ARG A 302 -35.03 -28.01 13.33
N LEU A 303 -35.20 -27.23 12.26
CA LEU A 303 -35.92 -27.64 11.07
C LEU A 303 -35.20 -28.77 10.32
N LEU A 304 -33.87 -28.71 10.18
CA LEU A 304 -33.07 -29.78 9.57
C LEU A 304 -33.23 -31.10 10.34
N GLY A 305 -33.24 -31.04 11.68
CA GLY A 305 -33.51 -32.21 12.54
C GLY A 305 -34.91 -32.81 12.35
N GLU A 306 -35.88 -32.00 11.92
CA GLU A 306 -37.24 -32.43 11.57
C GLU A 306 -37.39 -32.85 10.08
N GLY A 307 -36.27 -32.94 9.35
CA GLY A 307 -36.22 -33.35 7.95
C GLY A 307 -36.62 -32.26 6.95
N TRP A 308 -36.56 -30.99 7.34
CA TRP A 308 -36.75 -29.87 6.43
C TRP A 308 -35.52 -29.62 5.57
N ARG A 309 -35.74 -28.98 4.42
CA ARG A 309 -34.66 -28.43 3.60
C ARG A 309 -34.55 -26.94 3.82
N VAL A 310 -33.36 -26.47 4.17
CA VAL A 310 -33.07 -25.06 4.33
C VAL A 310 -32.20 -24.61 3.15
N PHE A 311 -32.67 -23.61 2.42
CA PHE A 311 -31.99 -23.01 1.28
C PHE A 311 -31.66 -21.56 1.60
N GLU A 312 -30.40 -21.16 1.45
CA GLU A 312 -29.91 -19.81 1.72
C GLU A 312 -29.54 -19.15 0.39
N ALA A 313 -30.15 -18.01 0.08
CA ALA A 313 -29.80 -17.23 -1.10
C ALA A 313 -30.13 -15.75 -0.91
N SER A 314 -29.13 -14.91 -1.12
CA SER A 314 -29.22 -13.46 -1.21
C SER A 314 -29.69 -13.01 -2.59
N ALA A 315 -30.11 -11.75 -2.69
CA ALA A 315 -30.41 -11.12 -3.97
C ALA A 315 -29.21 -11.16 -4.96
N ALA A 316 -27.97 -11.05 -4.46
CA ALA A 316 -26.78 -11.06 -5.30
C ALA A 316 -26.48 -12.45 -5.88
N GLU A 317 -26.64 -13.50 -5.08
CA GLU A 317 -26.44 -14.90 -5.53
C GLU A 317 -27.49 -15.31 -6.56
N ILE A 318 -28.74 -14.86 -6.40
CA ILE A 318 -29.82 -15.11 -7.37
C ILE A 318 -29.49 -14.45 -8.72
N LEU A 319 -28.86 -13.26 -8.71
CA LEU A 319 -28.47 -12.50 -9.91
C LEU A 319 -27.15 -12.95 -10.54
N ALA A 320 -26.33 -13.71 -9.84
CA ALA A 320 -24.99 -14.08 -10.31
C ALA A 320 -25.06 -14.88 -11.62
N GLY A 321 -24.37 -14.39 -12.67
CA GLY A 321 -24.20 -15.09 -13.94
C GLY A 321 -25.23 -14.77 -15.04
N GLN A 322 -25.89 -13.60 -15.03
CA GLN A 322 -26.96 -13.27 -15.97
C GLN A 322 -26.89 -11.82 -16.49
N SER A 323 -27.23 -11.62 -17.77
CA SER A 323 -27.24 -10.31 -18.45
C SER A 323 -28.63 -9.89 -18.96
N TYR A 324 -29.63 -10.78 -18.97
CA TYR A 324 -30.93 -10.55 -19.61
C TYR A 324 -32.14 -10.83 -18.68
N ILE A 325 -33.18 -9.98 -18.80
CA ILE A 325 -34.38 -9.95 -17.93
C ILE A 325 -35.18 -11.27 -17.93
N GLY A 326 -35.39 -11.85 -19.12
CA GLY A 326 -36.21 -13.07 -19.26
C GLY A 326 -35.57 -14.31 -18.61
N GLU A 327 -34.24 -14.31 -18.50
CA GLU A 327 -33.53 -15.40 -17.85
C GLU A 327 -33.70 -15.34 -16.32
N LEU A 328 -33.75 -14.13 -15.72
CA LEU A 328 -34.02 -13.94 -14.29
C LEU A 328 -35.42 -14.44 -13.88
N GLU A 329 -36.47 -14.09 -14.64
CA GLU A 329 -37.83 -14.58 -14.36
C GLU A 329 -37.92 -16.11 -14.47
N GLY A 330 -37.26 -16.70 -15.48
CA GLY A 330 -37.17 -18.15 -15.65
C GLY A 330 -36.48 -18.83 -14.46
N ARG A 331 -35.36 -18.27 -14.02
CA ARG A 331 -34.58 -18.73 -12.86
C ARG A 331 -35.38 -18.70 -11.56
N ILE A 332 -36.07 -17.60 -11.27
CA ILE A 332 -36.92 -17.51 -10.08
C ILE A 332 -38.04 -18.54 -10.14
N ARG A 333 -38.63 -18.79 -11.32
CA ARG A 333 -39.65 -19.82 -11.50
C ARG A 333 -39.12 -21.22 -11.20
N GLU A 334 -37.90 -21.55 -11.67
CA GLU A 334 -37.24 -22.82 -11.37
C GLU A 334 -36.93 -22.98 -9.88
N MET A 335 -36.41 -21.93 -9.24
CA MET A 335 -36.16 -21.90 -7.80
C MET A 335 -37.46 -22.14 -7.01
N LEU A 336 -38.53 -21.39 -7.33
CA LEU A 336 -39.83 -21.55 -6.69
C LEU A 336 -40.42 -22.94 -6.89
N ALA A 337 -40.23 -23.57 -8.06
CA ALA A 337 -40.70 -24.92 -8.31
C ALA A 337 -40.04 -25.97 -7.37
N VAL A 338 -38.77 -25.77 -7.00
CA VAL A 338 -38.09 -26.64 -6.03
C VAL A 338 -38.48 -26.33 -4.59
N LEU A 339 -38.71 -25.05 -4.27
CA LEU A 339 -39.10 -24.58 -2.94
C LEU A 339 -40.59 -24.77 -2.62
N HIS A 340 -41.43 -25.00 -3.64
CA HIS A 340 -42.85 -25.32 -3.50
C HIS A 340 -43.06 -26.74 -2.96
N ARG A 341 -42.65 -26.97 -1.72
CA ARG A 341 -42.78 -28.23 -0.98
C ARG A 341 -43.21 -27.94 0.45
N GLU A 342 -43.77 -28.95 1.12
CA GLU A 342 -44.25 -28.81 2.49
C GLU A 342 -43.13 -28.51 3.51
N ARG A 343 -41.91 -29.00 3.26
CA ARG A 343 -40.77 -28.88 4.19
C ARG A 343 -39.55 -28.25 3.54
N ALA A 344 -39.72 -27.06 2.96
CA ALA A 344 -38.63 -26.25 2.44
C ALA A 344 -38.72 -24.82 3.00
N LEU A 345 -37.61 -24.27 3.46
CA LEU A 345 -37.48 -22.89 3.95
C LEU A 345 -36.42 -22.15 3.13
N TRP A 346 -36.77 -20.98 2.61
CA TRP A 346 -35.80 -20.04 2.05
C TRP A 346 -35.36 -19.04 3.11
N ARG A 347 -34.08 -19.07 3.46
CA ARG A 347 -33.37 -18.04 4.21
C ARG A 347 -32.88 -16.97 3.23
N ALA A 348 -33.45 -15.77 3.34
CA ALA A 348 -33.06 -14.60 2.58
C ALA A 348 -32.21 -13.66 3.47
N PRO A 349 -30.86 -13.78 3.45
CA PRO A 349 -30.01 -12.77 4.07
C PRO A 349 -30.23 -11.42 3.39
N ASP A 350 -30.18 -10.35 4.18
CA ASP A 350 -30.39 -8.96 3.72
C ASP A 350 -31.66 -8.79 2.87
N PHE A 351 -32.80 -9.18 3.44
CA PHE A 351 -34.10 -9.23 2.73
C PHE A 351 -34.46 -7.93 1.99
N TYR A 352 -34.07 -6.78 2.55
CA TYR A 352 -34.36 -5.47 1.96
C TYR A 352 -33.80 -5.31 0.54
N ASP A 353 -32.66 -5.95 0.23
CA ASP A 353 -32.02 -5.85 -1.09
C ASP A 353 -32.90 -6.43 -2.20
N LEU A 354 -33.77 -7.40 -1.89
CA LEU A 354 -34.70 -8.00 -2.85
C LEU A 354 -35.68 -6.97 -3.44
N LEU A 355 -35.92 -5.86 -2.74
CA LEU A 355 -36.81 -4.80 -3.21
C LEU A 355 -36.29 -4.11 -4.47
N HIS A 356 -34.97 -3.86 -4.56
CA HIS A 356 -34.37 -3.07 -5.63
C HIS A 356 -33.48 -3.88 -6.57
N LYS A 357 -32.82 -4.93 -6.07
CA LYS A 357 -31.96 -5.77 -6.90
C LYS A 357 -32.80 -6.57 -7.89
N GLY A 358 -32.38 -6.54 -9.15
CA GLY A 358 -33.15 -7.04 -10.29
C GLY A 358 -34.02 -5.98 -10.98
N ALA A 359 -34.04 -4.73 -10.51
CA ALA A 359 -34.67 -3.62 -11.21
C ALA A 359 -33.73 -2.99 -12.26
N HIS A 360 -34.30 -2.47 -13.35
CA HIS A 360 -33.54 -1.87 -14.47
C HIS A 360 -34.27 -0.62 -14.98
N SER A 361 -33.61 0.19 -15.81
CA SER A 361 -34.19 1.45 -16.34
C SER A 361 -35.51 1.28 -17.11
N ARG A 362 -35.87 0.06 -17.52
CA ARG A 362 -37.12 -0.27 -18.26
C ARG A 362 -38.20 -0.94 -17.40
N ASP A 363 -37.83 -1.54 -16.27
CA ASP A 363 -38.78 -2.21 -15.36
C ASP A 363 -38.30 -2.03 -13.91
N PRO A 364 -39.04 -1.28 -13.08
CA PRO A 364 -38.64 -0.99 -11.70
C PRO A 364 -38.89 -2.16 -10.74
N ARG A 365 -39.43 -3.30 -11.21
CA ARG A 365 -39.72 -4.47 -10.38
C ARG A 365 -38.43 -5.17 -9.94
N GLY A 366 -38.26 -5.34 -8.63
CA GLY A 366 -37.16 -6.12 -8.06
C GLY A 366 -37.49 -7.60 -7.92
N ILE A 367 -36.56 -8.40 -7.41
CA ILE A 367 -36.77 -9.84 -7.13
C ILE A 367 -37.96 -10.06 -6.18
N LEU A 368 -38.15 -9.18 -5.20
CA LEU A 368 -39.27 -9.24 -4.26
C LEU A 368 -40.62 -9.25 -5.01
N ASP A 369 -40.77 -8.40 -6.02
CA ASP A 369 -42.01 -8.32 -6.81
C ASP A 369 -42.28 -9.60 -7.61
N LEU A 370 -41.24 -10.36 -7.96
CA LEU A 370 -41.35 -11.64 -8.67
C LEU A 370 -41.71 -12.81 -7.75
N VAL A 371 -41.29 -12.77 -6.48
CA VAL A 371 -41.59 -13.84 -5.49
C VAL A 371 -42.86 -13.57 -4.69
N LEU A 372 -43.30 -12.31 -4.58
CA LEU A 372 -44.52 -11.92 -3.87
C LEU A 372 -45.72 -12.80 -4.27
N PRO A 373 -46.06 -13.02 -5.55
CA PRO A 373 -47.20 -13.87 -5.92
C PRO A 373 -47.16 -15.28 -5.33
N ALA A 374 -45.99 -15.90 -5.18
CA ALA A 374 -45.85 -17.22 -4.57
C ALA A 374 -46.02 -17.18 -3.05
N LEU A 375 -45.52 -16.12 -2.39
CA LEU A 375 -45.78 -15.86 -0.98
C LEU A 375 -47.29 -15.64 -0.74
N GLU A 376 -47.95 -14.92 -1.65
CA GLU A 376 -49.37 -14.62 -1.55
C GLU A 376 -50.27 -15.86 -1.65
N ARG A 377 -49.84 -16.87 -2.42
CA ARG A 377 -50.52 -18.16 -2.55
C ARG A 377 -50.18 -19.15 -1.42
N GLY A 378 -49.28 -18.79 -0.51
CA GLY A 378 -48.82 -19.70 0.54
C GLY A 378 -47.98 -20.86 -0.02
N GLU A 379 -47.30 -20.64 -1.14
CA GLU A 379 -46.50 -21.67 -1.83
C GLU A 379 -45.04 -21.66 -1.39
N LEU A 380 -44.61 -20.63 -0.66
CA LEU A 380 -43.22 -20.35 -0.30
C LEU A 380 -43.11 -19.98 1.17
N ARG A 381 -42.23 -20.69 1.89
CA ARG A 381 -41.80 -20.32 3.25
C ARG A 381 -40.50 -19.55 3.17
N LEU A 382 -40.49 -18.37 3.77
CA LEU A 382 -39.33 -17.48 3.77
C LEU A 382 -39.08 -16.94 5.16
N ILE A 383 -37.80 -16.84 5.54
CA ILE A 383 -37.34 -16.01 6.64
C ILE A 383 -36.33 -14.99 6.12
N GLY A 384 -36.58 -13.71 6.39
CA GLY A 384 -35.76 -12.60 5.92
C GLY A 384 -35.20 -11.76 7.06
N GLU A 385 -33.93 -11.38 6.98
CA GLU A 385 -33.31 -10.44 7.94
C GLU A 385 -33.51 -8.99 7.47
N ILE A 386 -34.00 -8.11 8.36
CA ILE A 386 -34.20 -6.70 8.04
C ILE A 386 -33.94 -5.80 9.27
N THR A 387 -33.55 -4.54 9.05
CA THR A 387 -33.45 -3.55 10.15
C THR A 387 -34.79 -2.80 10.34
N PRO A 388 -35.04 -2.22 11.52
CA PRO A 388 -36.26 -1.42 11.75
C PRO A 388 -36.45 -0.29 10.72
N ARG A 389 -35.36 0.38 10.34
CA ARG A 389 -35.37 1.44 9.32
C ARG A 389 -35.73 0.90 7.95
N GLN A 390 -35.09 -0.18 7.52
CA GLN A 390 -35.39 -0.83 6.23
C GLN A 390 -36.82 -1.34 6.17
N LEU A 391 -37.35 -1.87 7.28
CA LEU A 391 -38.76 -2.28 7.36
C LEU A 391 -39.71 -1.11 7.13
N ALA A 392 -39.45 0.04 7.77
CA ALA A 392 -40.26 1.24 7.54
C ALA A 392 -40.22 1.68 6.07
N GLN A 393 -39.05 1.66 5.44
CA GLN A 393 -38.90 1.98 4.01
C GLN A 393 -39.62 0.96 3.11
N LEU A 394 -39.52 -0.33 3.43
CA LEU A 394 -40.18 -1.42 2.71
C LEU A 394 -41.71 -1.25 2.77
N GLN A 395 -42.26 -0.93 3.93
CA GLN A 395 -43.70 -0.74 4.11
C GLN A 395 -44.22 0.50 3.37
N VAL A 396 -43.41 1.54 3.21
CA VAL A 396 -43.74 2.69 2.37
C VAL A 396 -43.72 2.30 0.89
N ALA A 397 -42.69 1.59 0.44
CA ALA A 397 -42.53 1.21 -0.96
C ALA A 397 -43.51 0.12 -1.43
N ARG A 398 -43.87 -0.81 -0.54
CA ARG A 398 -44.78 -1.94 -0.78
C ARG A 398 -45.68 -2.16 0.45
N PRO A 399 -46.78 -1.39 0.57
CA PRO A 399 -47.69 -1.50 1.72
C PRO A 399 -48.28 -2.89 1.94
N THR A 400 -48.42 -3.69 0.87
CA THR A 400 -48.91 -5.07 0.93
C THR A 400 -48.04 -5.98 1.80
N THR A 401 -46.74 -5.69 1.96
CA THR A 401 -45.85 -6.48 2.82
C THR A 401 -46.30 -6.51 4.28
N ARG A 402 -46.98 -5.45 4.76
CA ARG A 402 -47.43 -5.33 6.15
C ARG A 402 -48.44 -6.40 6.58
N SER A 403 -49.26 -6.89 5.65
CA SER A 403 -50.26 -7.92 5.94
C SER A 403 -49.83 -9.33 5.52
N ARG A 404 -48.68 -9.46 4.84
CA ARG A 404 -48.19 -10.75 4.30
C ARG A 404 -47.05 -11.33 5.11
N PHE A 405 -46.24 -10.49 5.75
CA PHE A 405 -45.12 -10.92 6.58
C PHE A 405 -45.45 -10.79 8.06
N GLU A 406 -45.11 -11.83 8.81
CA GLU A 406 -45.08 -11.75 10.26
C GLU A 406 -43.77 -11.11 10.72
N VAL A 407 -43.85 -10.18 11.67
CA VAL A 407 -42.69 -9.43 12.15
C VAL A 407 -42.25 -9.95 13.51
N VAL A 408 -41.13 -10.67 13.53
CA VAL A 408 -40.47 -11.08 14.77
C VAL A 408 -39.38 -10.07 15.09
N THR A 409 -39.56 -9.30 16.16
CA THR A 409 -38.60 -8.26 16.56
C THR A 409 -37.62 -8.80 17.60
N LEU A 410 -36.33 -8.57 17.36
CA LEU A 410 -35.24 -8.85 18.29
C LEU A 410 -34.62 -7.52 18.73
N ALA A 411 -34.88 -7.14 19.98
CA ALA A 411 -34.36 -5.91 20.56
C ALA A 411 -32.91 -6.11 21.05
N PRO A 412 -32.09 -5.05 21.13
CA PRO A 412 -30.79 -5.10 21.78
C PRO A 412 -30.89 -5.62 23.22
N ALA A 413 -29.91 -6.41 23.64
CA ALA A 413 -29.87 -6.94 25.00
C ALA A 413 -29.78 -5.80 26.03
N ALA A 414 -30.68 -5.80 27.02
CA ALA A 414 -30.61 -4.87 28.15
C ALA A 414 -29.41 -5.20 29.05
N SER A 415 -28.88 -4.24 29.80
CA SER A 415 -27.65 -4.41 30.61
C SER A 415 -27.67 -5.64 31.53
N THR A 416 -28.81 -5.97 32.14
CA THR A 416 -28.93 -7.18 32.99
C THR A 416 -28.80 -8.48 32.20
N ALA A 417 -29.41 -8.52 31.01
CA ALA A 417 -29.31 -9.66 30.10
C ALA A 417 -27.92 -9.74 29.46
N LEU A 418 -27.31 -8.59 29.14
CA LEU A 418 -25.97 -8.51 28.57
C LEU A 418 -24.91 -9.06 29.52
N ALA A 419 -24.97 -8.69 30.81
CA ALA A 419 -24.09 -9.23 31.83
C ALA A 419 -24.22 -10.76 31.96
N GLN A 420 -25.45 -11.30 31.86
CA GLN A 420 -25.68 -12.75 31.85
C GLN A 420 -25.09 -13.43 30.61
N ILE A 421 -25.25 -12.83 29.43
CA ILE A 421 -24.68 -13.33 28.17
C ILE A 421 -23.15 -13.33 28.24
N GLY A 422 -22.54 -12.26 28.74
CA GLY A 422 -21.09 -12.18 28.95
C GLY A 422 -20.58 -13.23 29.94
N ALA A 423 -21.30 -13.47 31.05
CA ALA A 423 -20.94 -14.50 32.01
C ALA A 423 -21.05 -15.92 31.43
N GLN A 424 -22.09 -16.20 30.64
CA GLN A 424 -22.23 -17.48 29.94
C GLN A 424 -21.11 -17.71 28.91
N TRP A 425 -20.73 -16.66 28.18
CA TRP A 425 -19.59 -16.71 27.26
C TRP A 425 -18.30 -17.03 28.02
N ALA A 426 -18.03 -16.32 29.13
CA ALA A 426 -16.84 -16.53 29.95
C ALA A 426 -16.77 -17.96 30.50
N GLN A 427 -17.90 -18.48 31.00
CA GLN A 427 -18.01 -19.84 31.52
C GLN A 427 -17.77 -20.89 30.43
N ALA A 428 -18.35 -20.71 29.24
CA ALA A 428 -18.20 -21.67 28.15
C ALA A 428 -16.77 -21.70 27.61
N GLN A 429 -16.12 -20.54 27.46
CA GLN A 429 -14.72 -20.46 27.05
C GLN A 429 -13.79 -21.03 28.13
N ALA A 430 -14.09 -20.79 29.41
CA ALA A 430 -13.32 -21.35 30.52
C ALA A 430 -13.38 -22.87 30.57
N GLN A 431 -14.55 -23.47 30.27
CA GLN A 431 -14.68 -24.92 30.14
C GLN A 431 -13.91 -25.48 28.95
N ALA A 432 -13.96 -24.80 27.79
CA ALA A 432 -13.26 -25.22 26.58
C ALA A 432 -11.74 -25.16 26.73
N LEU A 433 -11.21 -24.16 27.45
CA LEU A 433 -9.79 -23.94 27.65
C LEU A 433 -9.25 -24.50 28.98
N GLN A 434 -10.13 -25.02 29.84
CA GLN A 434 -9.81 -25.52 31.19
C GLN A 434 -9.08 -24.49 32.08
N THR A 435 -9.32 -23.20 31.86
CA THR A 435 -8.70 -22.10 32.62
C THR A 435 -9.69 -20.94 32.74
N GLU A 436 -9.55 -20.11 33.76
CA GLU A 436 -10.33 -18.87 33.86
C GLU A 436 -9.97 -17.94 32.71
N VAL A 437 -11.00 -17.47 31.98
CA VAL A 437 -10.81 -16.66 30.76
C VAL A 437 -10.90 -15.18 31.03
N ILE A 438 -11.84 -14.73 31.86
CA ILE A 438 -12.02 -13.31 32.18
C ILE A 438 -12.74 -13.20 33.52
N ASP A 439 -12.35 -12.25 34.36
CA ASP A 439 -13.03 -11.98 35.63
C ASP A 439 -14.25 -11.05 35.44
N ALA A 440 -15.07 -10.90 36.49
CA ALA A 440 -16.28 -10.07 36.42
C ALA A 440 -16.00 -8.57 36.26
N ARG A 441 -14.85 -8.07 36.73
CA ARG A 441 -14.48 -6.65 36.62
C ARG A 441 -14.05 -6.33 35.19
N ALA A 442 -13.16 -7.14 34.61
CA ALA A 442 -12.70 -7.02 33.24
C ALA A 442 -13.85 -7.20 32.25
N LEU A 443 -14.81 -8.09 32.54
CA LEU A 443 -16.02 -8.23 31.73
C LEU A 443 -16.88 -6.94 31.71
N ALA A 444 -17.07 -6.30 32.87
CA ALA A 444 -17.78 -5.02 32.95
C ALA A 444 -17.02 -3.90 32.23
N GLU A 445 -15.69 -3.92 32.28
CA GLU A 445 -14.85 -2.98 31.53
C GLU A 445 -14.93 -3.23 30.01
N ALA A 446 -14.99 -4.50 29.57
CA ALA A 446 -15.21 -4.85 28.18
C ALA A 446 -16.54 -4.30 27.67
N GLU A 447 -17.62 -4.39 28.45
CA GLU A 447 -18.92 -3.78 28.12
C GLU A 447 -18.79 -2.26 27.95
N ARG A 448 -18.12 -1.59 28.89
CA ARG A 448 -17.89 -0.14 28.84
C ARG A 448 -17.08 0.28 27.61
N LEU A 449 -15.96 -0.38 27.35
CA LEU A 449 -15.08 -0.11 26.21
C LEU A 449 -15.79 -0.39 24.88
N ALA A 450 -16.50 -1.52 24.77
CA ALA A 450 -17.23 -1.85 23.56
C ALA A 450 -18.32 -0.80 23.27
N ALA A 451 -19.03 -0.33 24.30
CA ALA A 451 -20.03 0.72 24.18
C ALA A 451 -19.45 2.09 23.78
N GLN A 452 -18.27 2.42 24.29
CA GLN A 452 -17.59 3.68 24.01
C GLN A 452 -16.98 3.72 22.60
N TYR A 453 -16.36 2.63 22.14
CA TYR A 453 -15.57 2.62 20.91
C TYR A 453 -16.30 2.00 19.71
N PHE A 454 -17.38 1.23 19.88
CA PHE A 454 -18.06 0.56 18.74
C PHE A 454 -19.57 0.82 18.71
N PRO A 455 -20.06 2.08 18.67
CA PRO A 455 -21.48 2.37 18.78
C PRO A 455 -22.30 2.09 17.51
N ASP A 456 -21.66 1.68 16.42
CA ASP A 456 -22.28 1.23 15.18
C ASP A 456 -22.93 -0.16 15.33
N GLN A 457 -22.45 -0.94 16.30
CA GLN A 457 -22.98 -2.25 16.64
C GLN A 457 -23.89 -2.20 17.87
N HIS A 458 -24.77 -3.18 17.97
CA HIS A 458 -25.71 -3.32 19.09
C HIS A 458 -25.45 -4.60 19.89
N GLU A 459 -25.96 -4.59 21.11
CA GLU A 459 -25.80 -5.68 22.06
C GLU A 459 -26.70 -6.88 21.70
N PRO A 460 -26.23 -8.13 21.90
CA PRO A 460 -24.98 -8.51 22.58
C PRO A 460 -23.75 -8.67 21.67
N GLY A 461 -23.92 -8.58 20.34
CA GLY A 461 -22.85 -8.87 19.38
C GLY A 461 -21.63 -7.97 19.55
N ARG A 462 -21.85 -6.70 19.90
CA ARG A 462 -20.78 -5.73 20.16
C ARG A 462 -19.82 -6.17 21.27
N LEU A 463 -20.35 -6.54 22.44
CA LEU A 463 -19.56 -7.07 23.55
C LEU A 463 -18.87 -8.38 23.18
N LEU A 464 -19.62 -9.34 22.65
CA LEU A 464 -19.10 -10.68 22.34
C LEU A 464 -17.98 -10.63 21.30
N GLN A 465 -18.10 -9.75 20.31
CA GLN A 465 -17.05 -9.57 19.30
C GLN A 465 -15.75 -9.05 19.94
N LEU A 466 -15.82 -8.06 20.83
CA LEU A 466 -14.62 -7.57 21.53
C LEU A 466 -13.98 -8.68 22.38
N LEU A 467 -14.79 -9.46 23.09
CA LEU A 467 -14.31 -10.57 23.92
C LEU A 467 -13.65 -11.67 23.09
N ASP A 468 -14.27 -12.09 21.98
CA ASP A 468 -13.73 -13.10 21.07
C ASP A 468 -12.42 -12.62 20.41
N GLU A 469 -12.37 -11.36 19.93
CA GLU A 469 -11.16 -10.75 19.36
C GLU A 469 -10.02 -10.70 20.38
N THR A 470 -10.34 -10.33 21.63
CA THR A 470 -9.36 -10.28 22.73
C THR A 470 -8.86 -11.67 23.09
N LEU A 471 -9.75 -12.66 23.18
CA LEU A 471 -9.39 -14.04 23.48
C LEU A 471 -8.55 -14.66 22.37
N GLN A 472 -8.91 -14.43 21.10
CA GLN A 472 -8.15 -14.93 19.96
C GLN A 472 -6.75 -14.32 19.93
N ALA A 473 -6.65 -13.01 20.15
CA ALA A 473 -5.37 -12.34 20.27
C ALA A 473 -4.50 -12.85 21.43
N ALA A 474 -5.12 -13.19 22.57
CA ALA A 474 -4.41 -13.78 23.71
C ALA A 474 -3.91 -15.19 23.39
N LYS A 475 -4.65 -15.98 22.60
CA LYS A 475 -4.23 -17.31 22.14
C LYS A 475 -3.11 -17.29 21.12
N ASP A 476 -3.10 -16.31 20.22
CA ASP A 476 -2.13 -16.22 19.12
C ASP A 476 -0.77 -15.64 19.57
N GLY A 477 -0.67 -15.06 20.76
CA GLY A 477 0.58 -14.53 21.32
C GLY A 477 1.50 -15.61 21.91
N ASP A 478 2.82 -15.35 21.92
CA ASP A 478 3.85 -16.25 22.47
C ASP A 478 3.66 -16.59 23.97
N ASP A 479 2.91 -15.76 24.70
CA ASP A 479 2.49 -15.99 26.09
C ASP A 479 0.96 -15.83 26.17
N ALA A 480 0.22 -16.94 26.31
CA ALA A 480 -1.22 -16.91 26.49
C ALA A 480 -1.57 -16.31 27.86
N ARG A 481 -1.73 -14.99 27.92
CA ARG A 481 -2.11 -14.27 29.14
C ARG A 481 -3.62 -14.41 29.39
N LEU A 482 -3.98 -15.50 30.06
CA LEU A 482 -5.28 -15.69 30.68
C LEU A 482 -5.14 -15.61 32.21
N PRO A 483 -6.11 -15.05 32.94
CA PRO A 483 -7.34 -14.43 32.44
C PRO A 483 -7.08 -13.10 31.69
N LEU A 484 -8.01 -12.73 30.82
CA LEU A 484 -8.03 -11.47 30.11
C LEU A 484 -8.14 -10.32 31.11
N ASP A 485 -7.23 -9.36 30.99
CA ASP A 485 -7.16 -8.17 31.82
C ASP A 485 -7.53 -6.90 31.03
N ASP A 486 -7.59 -5.76 31.75
CA ASP A 486 -7.88 -4.44 31.17
C ASP A 486 -6.89 -4.11 30.02
N ASP A 487 -5.62 -4.56 30.11
CA ASP A 487 -4.60 -4.32 29.09
C ASP A 487 -4.88 -5.10 27.79
N ALA A 488 -5.27 -6.36 27.89
CA ALA A 488 -5.65 -7.18 26.74
C ALA A 488 -6.86 -6.58 26.00
N LEU A 489 -7.87 -6.12 26.75
CA LEU A 489 -9.05 -5.45 26.20
C LEU A 489 -8.67 -4.17 25.45
N LEU A 490 -7.85 -3.30 26.05
CA LEU A 490 -7.39 -2.08 25.40
C LEU A 490 -6.56 -2.35 24.15
N GLN A 491 -5.74 -3.42 24.14
CA GLN A 491 -5.01 -3.84 22.94
C GLN A 491 -5.93 -4.33 21.82
N ALA A 492 -7.03 -5.01 22.14
CA ALA A 492 -8.02 -5.40 21.14
C ALA A 492 -8.74 -4.17 20.59
N VAL A 493 -9.15 -3.24 21.45
CA VAL A 493 -9.75 -1.95 21.06
C VAL A 493 -8.78 -1.16 20.17
N ALA A 494 -7.51 -1.04 20.54
CA ALA A 494 -6.50 -0.34 19.75
C ALA A 494 -6.29 -0.97 18.37
N ARG A 495 -6.25 -2.31 18.28
CA ARG A 495 -6.12 -3.01 16.99
C ARG A 495 -7.32 -2.77 16.07
N ARG A 496 -8.54 -2.84 16.62
CA ARG A 496 -9.77 -2.69 15.85
C ARG A 496 -10.06 -1.23 15.48
N SER A 497 -9.97 -0.32 16.44
CA SER A 497 -10.16 1.12 16.19
C SER A 497 -8.99 1.74 15.41
N GLY A 498 -7.79 1.17 15.54
CA GLY A 498 -6.55 1.72 15.02
C GLY A 498 -5.95 2.84 15.87
N LEU A 499 -6.63 3.29 16.93
CA LEU A 499 -6.12 4.36 17.78
C LEU A 499 -4.90 3.89 18.59
N PRO A 500 -3.94 4.77 18.93
CA PRO A 500 -2.77 4.39 19.70
C PRO A 500 -3.18 4.10 21.14
N LEU A 501 -2.56 3.09 21.76
CA LEU A 501 -2.82 2.75 23.18
C LEU A 501 -2.63 3.96 24.11
N GLU A 502 -1.68 4.83 23.82
CA GLU A 502 -1.42 6.08 24.57
C GLU A 502 -2.63 7.03 24.59
N VAL A 503 -3.50 6.96 23.58
CA VAL A 503 -4.72 7.79 23.47
C VAL A 503 -5.91 7.12 24.14
N ILE A 504 -6.00 5.79 24.09
CA ILE A 504 -7.13 5.00 24.60
C ILE A 504 -6.97 4.67 26.09
N ASP A 505 -5.75 4.43 26.56
CA ASP A 505 -5.47 4.04 27.94
C ASP A 505 -5.44 5.26 28.87
N ASP A 506 -6.49 5.39 29.68
CA ASP A 506 -6.65 6.47 30.67
C ASP A 506 -5.54 6.47 31.74
N ARG A 507 -4.86 5.33 31.97
CA ARG A 507 -3.79 5.20 32.98
C ARG A 507 -2.46 5.77 32.49
N GLN A 508 -2.25 5.84 31.18
CA GLN A 508 -1.01 6.35 30.60
C GLN A 508 -1.06 7.86 30.43
N ARG A 509 0.06 8.53 30.72
CA ARG A 509 0.21 9.97 30.45
C ARG A 509 0.51 10.18 28.97
N LEU A 510 -0.13 11.19 28.38
CA LEU A 510 0.19 11.62 27.02
C LEU A 510 1.23 12.75 27.05
N GLU A 511 2.41 12.49 26.51
CA GLU A 511 3.45 13.51 26.40
C GLU A 511 3.17 14.44 25.22
N LEU A 512 2.42 15.52 25.49
CA LEU A 512 2.07 16.52 24.46
C LEU A 512 3.31 17.12 23.76
N GLU A 513 4.44 17.24 24.45
CA GLU A 513 5.69 17.75 23.86
C GLU A 513 6.28 16.78 22.81
N THR A 514 6.13 15.47 23.03
CA THR A 514 6.55 14.44 22.07
C THR A 514 5.67 14.49 20.82
N LEU A 515 4.35 14.65 21.00
CA LEU A 515 3.41 14.84 19.88
C LEU A 515 3.67 16.16 19.12
N ARG A 516 3.92 17.26 19.84
CA ARG A 516 4.30 18.56 19.25
C ARG A 516 5.55 18.44 18.40
N ARG A 517 6.58 17.75 18.89
CA ARG A 517 7.81 17.49 18.14
C ARG A 517 7.56 16.65 16.89
N PHE A 518 6.67 15.65 16.97
CA PHE A 518 6.27 14.85 15.81
C PHE A 518 5.66 15.73 14.71
N PHE A 519 4.71 16.60 15.04
CA PHE A 519 4.10 17.52 14.07
C PHE A 519 5.10 18.53 13.51
N ARG A 520 5.91 19.19 14.36
CA ARG A 520 6.91 20.19 13.95
C ARG A 520 8.02 19.61 13.06
N LYS A 521 8.33 18.32 13.21
CA LYS A 521 9.26 17.63 12.31
C LYS A 521 8.73 17.61 10.86
N ARG A 522 7.41 17.59 10.66
CA ARG A 522 6.76 17.50 9.34
C ARG A 522 6.22 18.81 8.81
N VAL A 523 5.59 19.62 9.66
CA VAL A 523 4.94 20.88 9.29
C VAL A 523 5.65 22.02 10.02
N LEU A 524 6.27 22.92 9.26
CA LEU A 524 7.05 24.05 9.78
C LEU A 524 6.24 25.34 9.70
N GLY A 525 6.35 26.19 10.74
CA GLY A 525 5.76 27.54 10.76
C GLY A 525 4.24 27.61 11.01
N GLN A 526 3.59 26.50 11.37
CA GLN A 526 2.13 26.42 11.55
C GLN A 526 1.75 25.99 12.99
N ASP A 527 2.34 26.63 14.00
CA ASP A 527 2.17 26.25 15.41
C ASP A 527 0.71 26.31 15.88
N GLU A 528 -0.07 27.32 15.48
CA GLU A 528 -1.49 27.42 15.84
C GLU A 528 -2.30 26.19 15.39
N ALA A 529 -1.99 25.68 14.19
CA ALA A 529 -2.66 24.52 13.63
C ALA A 529 -2.28 23.25 14.40
N VAL A 530 -1.02 23.13 14.80
CA VAL A 530 -0.51 22.02 15.61
C VAL A 530 -1.15 22.04 17.00
N GLU A 531 -1.12 23.17 17.70
CA GLU A 531 -1.71 23.29 19.05
C GLU A 531 -3.21 22.98 19.05
N THR A 532 -3.94 23.45 18.03
CA THR A 532 -5.38 23.14 17.88
C THR A 532 -5.66 21.64 17.81
N LEU A 533 -4.83 20.89 17.09
CA LEU A 533 -4.97 19.44 17.00
C LEU A 533 -4.53 18.74 18.29
N LEU A 534 -3.48 19.22 18.95
CA LEU A 534 -3.02 18.68 20.24
C LEU A 534 -4.07 18.86 21.33
N ASP A 535 -4.70 20.04 21.42
CA ASP A 535 -5.82 20.30 22.33
C ASP A 535 -6.96 19.31 22.09
N ARG A 536 -7.24 19.00 20.81
CA ARG A 536 -8.30 18.04 20.47
C ARG A 536 -7.95 16.61 20.85
N ILE A 537 -6.71 16.17 20.63
CA ILE A 537 -6.25 14.84 21.06
C ILE A 537 -6.27 14.74 22.58
N ALA A 538 -5.90 15.81 23.29
CA ALA A 538 -5.96 15.86 24.75
C ALA A 538 -7.42 15.75 25.26
N MET A 539 -8.37 16.45 24.62
CA MET A 539 -9.80 16.32 24.93
C MET A 539 -10.33 14.91 24.64
N LEU A 540 -9.91 14.28 23.54
CA LEU A 540 -10.29 12.91 23.19
C LEU A 540 -9.80 11.93 24.26
N LYS A 541 -8.52 12.03 24.65
CA LYS A 541 -7.93 11.22 25.72
C LYS A 541 -8.62 11.43 27.06
N ALA A 542 -9.01 12.66 27.38
CA ALA A 542 -9.72 12.97 28.62
C ALA A 542 -11.21 12.56 28.59
N GLY A 543 -11.72 12.05 27.46
CA GLY A 543 -13.14 11.72 27.31
C GLY A 543 -14.09 12.93 27.34
N LEU A 544 -13.58 14.13 27.06
CA LEU A 544 -14.33 15.40 27.18
C LEU A 544 -14.98 15.88 25.87
N ILE A 545 -15.20 14.97 24.92
CA ILE A 545 -15.78 15.27 23.60
C ILE A 545 -17.30 15.02 23.61
N ASP A 546 -18.08 15.83 22.90
CA ASP A 546 -19.50 15.57 22.69
C ASP A 546 -19.69 14.31 21.84
N SER A 547 -20.25 13.26 22.45
CA SER A 547 -20.48 11.95 21.83
C SER A 547 -21.55 11.96 20.73
N ARG A 548 -22.16 13.10 20.41
CA ARG A 548 -23.13 13.24 19.30
C ARG A 548 -22.55 13.90 18.06
N ARG A 549 -21.35 14.50 18.16
CA ARG A 549 -20.69 15.23 17.08
C ARG A 549 -19.40 14.52 16.66
N PRO A 550 -18.83 14.82 15.49
CA PRO A 550 -17.48 14.36 15.16
C PRO A 550 -16.46 14.79 16.21
N ILE A 551 -15.37 14.03 16.36
CA ILE A 551 -14.29 14.30 17.33
C ILE A 551 -13.82 15.75 17.20
N GLY A 552 -13.61 16.21 15.97
CA GLY A 552 -13.40 17.62 15.70
C GLY A 552 -13.65 17.98 14.24
N VAL A 553 -14.15 19.18 14.00
CA VAL A 553 -14.38 19.74 12.67
C VAL A 553 -13.59 21.04 12.50
N PHE A 554 -12.56 21.01 11.64
CA PHE A 554 -11.61 22.11 11.48
C PHE A 554 -11.59 22.63 10.04
N LEU A 555 -11.51 23.95 9.87
CA LEU A 555 -11.24 24.56 8.56
C LEU A 555 -9.83 25.15 8.54
N PHE A 556 -8.96 24.59 7.70
CA PHE A 556 -7.62 25.08 7.44
C PHE A 556 -7.64 26.02 6.24
N ALA A 557 -7.54 27.32 6.47
CA ALA A 557 -7.58 28.35 5.44
C ALA A 557 -6.21 29.02 5.27
N GLY A 558 -5.78 29.27 4.03
CA GLY A 558 -4.55 30.00 3.75
C GLY A 558 -4.01 29.76 2.34
N PRO A 559 -2.80 30.25 2.01
CA PRO A 559 -2.20 30.09 0.69
C PRO A 559 -1.96 28.62 0.28
N THR A 560 -1.77 28.36 -1.01
CA THR A 560 -1.42 27.01 -1.47
C THR A 560 -0.01 26.62 -1.04
N GLY A 561 0.21 25.34 -0.71
CA GLY A 561 1.56 24.84 -0.41
C GLY A 561 2.13 25.23 0.97
N THR A 562 1.29 25.66 1.92
CA THR A 562 1.67 26.02 3.30
C THR A 562 1.62 24.87 4.31
N GLY A 563 1.17 23.68 3.89
CA GLY A 563 1.18 22.46 4.73
C GLY A 563 -0.18 21.98 5.25
N LYS A 564 -1.31 22.56 4.80
CA LYS A 564 -2.68 22.16 5.22
C LYS A 564 -2.94 20.66 5.10
N THR A 565 -2.76 20.11 3.90
CA THR A 565 -2.91 18.67 3.60
C THR A 565 -1.85 17.82 4.31
N GLU A 566 -0.64 18.34 4.50
CA GLU A 566 0.46 17.62 5.17
C GLU A 566 0.18 17.44 6.66
N LEU A 567 -0.44 18.44 7.31
CA LEU A 567 -0.85 18.35 8.71
C LEU A 567 -1.92 17.28 8.93
N ALA A 568 -2.92 17.21 8.03
CA ALA A 568 -3.94 16.16 8.06
C ALA A 568 -3.34 14.75 7.89
N LYS A 569 -2.37 14.60 6.98
CA LYS A 569 -1.61 13.34 6.82
C LYS A 569 -0.80 12.98 8.05
N ALA A 570 -0.13 13.96 8.66
CA ALA A 570 0.62 13.76 9.89
C ALA A 570 -0.31 13.31 11.03
N LEU A 571 -1.51 13.89 11.13
CA LEU A 571 -2.52 13.46 12.11
C LEU A 571 -2.97 12.02 11.89
N GLY A 572 -3.28 11.64 10.63
CA GLY A 572 -3.64 10.27 10.29
C GLY A 572 -2.54 9.27 10.64
N GLU A 573 -1.28 9.60 10.35
CA GLU A 573 -0.15 8.75 10.69
C GLU A 573 0.10 8.65 12.20
N LEU A 574 -0.08 9.76 12.94
CA LEU A 574 0.06 9.75 14.39
C LEU A 574 -0.99 8.86 15.05
N LEU A 575 -2.25 9.00 14.64
CA LEU A 575 -3.36 8.30 15.27
C LEU A 575 -3.47 6.84 14.80
N PHE A 576 -3.09 6.53 13.57
CA PHE A 576 -3.37 5.20 12.99
C PHE A 576 -2.11 4.45 12.55
N GLY A 577 -0.92 5.01 12.77
CA GLY A 577 0.35 4.43 12.35
C GLY A 577 0.62 4.49 10.84
N THR A 578 -0.41 4.70 10.00
CA THR A 578 -0.27 4.78 8.54
C THR A 578 -1.00 6.01 7.96
N PRO A 579 -0.43 6.64 6.92
CA PRO A 579 -1.12 7.73 6.21
C PRO A 579 -2.30 7.23 5.36
N GLU A 580 -2.45 5.92 5.17
CA GLU A 580 -3.48 5.27 4.36
C GLU A 580 -4.87 5.32 5.00
N ARG A 581 -4.94 5.49 6.33
CA ARG A 581 -6.20 5.70 7.07
C ARG A 581 -6.73 7.15 7.00
N LEU A 582 -6.12 7.99 6.16
CA LEU A 582 -6.65 9.30 5.79
C LEU A 582 -7.65 9.17 4.64
N LEU A 583 -8.93 9.40 4.92
CA LEU A 583 -9.97 9.48 3.90
C LEU A 583 -9.92 10.83 3.21
N ARG A 584 -9.14 10.94 2.12
CA ARG A 584 -9.01 12.15 1.33
C ARG A 584 -10.04 12.21 0.21
N LEU A 585 -10.78 13.32 0.15
CA LEU A 585 -11.72 13.66 -0.91
C LEU A 585 -11.32 15.01 -1.53
N ASP A 586 -11.10 15.03 -2.84
CA ASP A 586 -10.83 16.27 -3.57
C ASP A 586 -12.16 16.92 -3.98
N MET A 587 -12.50 18.05 -3.36
CA MET A 587 -13.77 18.73 -3.56
C MET A 587 -13.89 19.38 -4.94
N SER A 588 -12.79 19.52 -5.68
CA SER A 588 -12.85 19.93 -7.09
C SER A 588 -13.56 18.91 -7.97
N GLU A 589 -13.58 17.63 -7.58
CA GLU A 589 -14.36 16.59 -8.27
C GLU A 589 -15.86 16.67 -7.97
N PHE A 590 -16.28 17.49 -7.01
CA PHE A 590 -17.66 17.61 -6.52
C PHE A 590 -18.33 18.95 -6.88
N GLN A 591 -17.93 19.54 -8.01
CA GLN A 591 -18.51 20.79 -8.53
C GLN A 591 -19.91 20.62 -9.13
N GLY A 592 -20.23 19.44 -9.68
CA GLY A 592 -21.50 19.15 -10.34
C GLY A 592 -22.59 18.68 -9.37
N GLU A 593 -23.85 18.86 -9.74
CA GLU A 593 -25.00 18.42 -8.93
C GLU A 593 -25.05 16.88 -8.77
N ASP A 594 -24.60 16.13 -9.79
CA ASP A 594 -24.50 14.66 -9.77
C ASP A 594 -23.42 14.14 -8.81
N ALA A 595 -22.55 15.02 -8.28
CA ALA A 595 -21.48 14.61 -7.37
C ALA A 595 -21.99 14.11 -6.01
N LEU A 596 -23.22 14.46 -5.63
CA LEU A 596 -23.88 13.87 -4.45
C LEU A 596 -23.95 12.35 -4.54
N TYR A 597 -24.19 11.79 -5.72
CA TYR A 597 -24.24 10.34 -5.91
C TYR A 597 -22.91 9.65 -5.64
N ARG A 598 -21.77 10.34 -5.72
CA ARG A 598 -20.47 9.76 -5.35
C ARG A 598 -20.25 9.72 -3.83
N LEU A 599 -20.90 10.63 -3.09
CA LEU A 599 -20.87 10.64 -1.62
C LEU A 599 -21.92 9.70 -1.02
N THR A 600 -23.10 9.60 -1.64
CA THR A 600 -24.30 8.93 -1.09
C THR A 600 -24.92 7.86 -1.99
N GLY A 601 -24.31 7.52 -3.12
CA GLY A 601 -24.86 6.55 -4.08
C GLY A 601 -24.47 5.10 -3.79
N ASP A 602 -24.76 4.24 -4.75
CA ASP A 602 -24.58 2.79 -4.65
C ASP A 602 -23.21 2.36 -5.20
N ASP A 603 -22.62 1.29 -4.64
CA ASP A 603 -21.26 0.79 -4.97
C ASP A 603 -21.14 0.17 -6.38
N SER A 604 -22.18 0.31 -7.20
CA SER A 604 -22.36 -0.32 -8.52
C SER A 604 -21.33 0.07 -9.58
N ALA A 605 -20.52 1.10 -9.34
CA ALA A 605 -19.50 1.61 -10.27
C ALA A 605 -18.06 1.25 -9.86
N GLY A 606 -17.86 0.42 -8.84
CA GLY A 606 -16.52 -0.01 -8.39
C GLY A 606 -15.72 1.06 -7.62
N GLN A 607 -16.32 2.23 -7.36
CA GLN A 607 -15.77 3.25 -6.47
C GLN A 607 -16.58 3.31 -5.17
N ARG A 608 -15.96 2.89 -4.05
CA ARG A 608 -16.58 2.93 -2.72
C ARG A 608 -16.94 4.36 -2.32
N THR A 609 -18.21 4.57 -1.96
CA THR A 609 -18.73 5.85 -1.47
C THR A 609 -18.16 6.23 -0.10
N LEU A 610 -18.27 7.51 0.26
CA LEU A 610 -17.85 7.98 1.59
C LEU A 610 -18.59 7.24 2.71
N ILE A 611 -19.88 6.97 2.51
CA ILE A 611 -20.70 6.24 3.49
C ILE A 611 -20.15 4.83 3.70
N ALA A 612 -19.84 4.09 2.63
CA ALA A 612 -19.26 2.76 2.74
C ALA A 612 -17.91 2.78 3.46
N ARG A 613 -17.01 3.71 3.11
CA ARG A 613 -15.68 3.83 3.73
C ARG A 613 -15.73 4.15 5.22
N ILE A 614 -16.64 5.03 5.64
CA ILE A 614 -16.81 5.38 7.06
C ILE A 614 -17.45 4.25 7.85
N ARG A 615 -18.37 3.48 7.26
CA ARG A 615 -18.92 2.28 7.90
C ARG A 615 -17.86 1.19 8.09
N GLU A 616 -16.97 1.01 7.12
CA GLU A 616 -15.83 0.11 7.22
C GLU A 616 -14.81 0.60 8.27
N GLN A 617 -14.63 1.92 8.37
CA GLN A 617 -13.62 2.56 9.22
C GLN A 617 -14.19 3.81 9.93
N PRO A 618 -14.94 3.64 11.04
CA PRO A 618 -15.55 4.76 11.75
C PRO A 618 -14.51 5.72 12.35
N PHE A 619 -13.39 5.15 12.83
CA PHE A 619 -12.23 5.90 13.30
C PHE A 619 -11.36 6.30 12.12
N SER A 620 -11.46 7.55 11.71
CA SER A 620 -10.72 8.06 10.56
C SER A 620 -10.45 9.55 10.65
N VAL A 621 -9.46 10.02 9.89
CA VAL A 621 -9.32 11.44 9.57
C VAL A 621 -9.92 11.64 8.18
N VAL A 622 -10.93 12.48 8.07
CA VAL A 622 -11.60 12.83 6.81
C VAL A 622 -11.06 14.17 6.32
N LEU A 623 -10.34 14.16 5.20
CA LEU A 623 -9.79 15.36 4.59
C LEU A 623 -10.64 15.78 3.39
N LEU A 624 -11.33 16.90 3.52
CA LEU A 624 -12.07 17.56 2.45
C LEU A 624 -11.19 18.66 1.84
N ASP A 625 -10.47 18.32 0.76
CA ASP A 625 -9.49 19.20 0.11
C ASP A 625 -10.17 20.22 -0.79
N GLU A 626 -9.76 21.50 -0.75
CA GLU A 626 -10.31 22.60 -1.57
C GLU A 626 -11.85 22.76 -1.49
N PHE A 627 -12.40 22.73 -0.27
CA PHE A 627 -13.85 22.66 -0.02
C PHE A 627 -14.67 23.81 -0.62
N GLU A 628 -14.07 24.98 -0.85
CA GLU A 628 -14.72 26.10 -1.54
C GLU A 628 -15.13 25.78 -2.99
N LYS A 629 -14.55 24.73 -3.60
CA LYS A 629 -14.86 24.30 -4.96
C LYS A 629 -16.09 23.39 -5.04
N ALA A 630 -16.53 22.82 -3.91
CA ALA A 630 -17.68 21.92 -3.92
C ALA A 630 -18.97 22.66 -4.28
N HIS A 631 -19.93 21.93 -4.84
CA HIS A 631 -21.27 22.45 -5.07
C HIS A 631 -21.97 22.78 -3.73
N PRO A 632 -22.78 23.86 -3.62
CA PRO A 632 -23.44 24.25 -2.36
C PRO A 632 -24.28 23.15 -1.69
N LYS A 633 -24.90 22.26 -2.47
CA LYS A 633 -25.64 21.09 -1.91
C LYS A 633 -24.74 20.11 -1.16
N VAL A 634 -23.45 20.04 -1.51
CA VAL A 634 -22.45 19.26 -0.75
C VAL A 634 -22.19 19.93 0.59
N TRP A 635 -22.17 21.27 0.65
CA TRP A 635 -22.06 21.99 1.91
C TRP A 635 -23.25 21.71 2.83
N ASP A 636 -24.46 21.74 2.29
CA ASP A 636 -25.70 21.44 3.04
C ASP A 636 -25.68 20.01 3.61
N LEU A 637 -25.14 19.05 2.86
CA LEU A 637 -24.97 17.67 3.31
C LEU A 637 -23.97 17.56 4.46
N PHE A 638 -22.83 18.25 4.38
CA PHE A 638 -21.83 18.22 5.45
C PHE A 638 -22.23 19.02 6.69
N LEU A 639 -23.13 20.00 6.59
CA LEU A 639 -23.74 20.64 7.77
C LEU A 639 -24.41 19.60 8.68
N GLN A 640 -25.20 18.69 8.11
CA GLN A 640 -25.82 17.59 8.85
C GLN A 640 -24.75 16.69 9.51
N VAL A 641 -23.64 16.43 8.81
CA VAL A 641 -22.53 15.63 9.36
C VAL A 641 -21.85 16.34 10.53
N PHE A 642 -21.71 17.67 10.50
CA PHE A 642 -21.04 18.41 11.58
C PHE A 642 -21.89 18.53 12.86
N ASP A 643 -23.21 18.41 12.72
CA ASP A 643 -24.16 18.50 13.82
C ASP A 643 -24.52 17.13 14.40
N ASP A 644 -24.93 16.19 13.55
CA ASP A 644 -25.46 14.90 13.98
C ASP A 644 -24.46 13.75 13.80
N ALA A 645 -23.28 14.03 13.23
CA ALA A 645 -22.25 13.04 12.87
C ALA A 645 -22.82 11.86 12.05
N ARG A 646 -23.87 12.08 11.27
CA ARG A 646 -24.54 11.03 10.51
C ARG A 646 -24.75 11.46 9.07
N LEU A 647 -24.45 10.52 8.17
CA LEU A 647 -24.76 10.66 6.76
C LEU A 647 -25.48 9.40 6.28
N SER A 648 -26.66 9.56 5.68
CA SER A 648 -27.42 8.43 5.13
C SER A 648 -27.47 8.44 3.62
N ASP A 649 -27.47 7.26 3.01
CA ASP A 649 -27.79 7.10 1.59
C ASP A 649 -29.30 6.93 1.35
N ARG A 650 -29.68 6.75 0.08
CA ARG A 650 -31.07 6.49 -0.34
C ARG A 650 -31.54 5.09 0.05
N ASN A 651 -30.62 4.14 0.21
CA ASN A 651 -30.88 2.75 0.56
C ASN A 651 -31.03 2.56 2.08
N GLY A 652 -30.89 3.63 2.87
CA GLY A 652 -31.02 3.62 4.33
C GLY A 652 -29.74 3.29 5.09
N ASN A 653 -28.61 3.06 4.41
CA ASN A 653 -27.32 2.89 5.06
C ASN A 653 -26.87 4.22 5.69
N THR A 654 -26.42 4.16 6.94
CA THR A 654 -25.96 5.35 7.67
C THR A 654 -24.49 5.19 8.04
N ALA A 655 -23.68 6.17 7.67
CA ALA A 655 -22.32 6.32 8.16
C ALA A 655 -22.31 7.19 9.42
N ASP A 656 -21.48 6.78 10.39
CA ASP A 656 -21.31 7.43 11.68
C ASP A 656 -19.93 8.08 11.76
N PHE A 657 -19.92 9.41 11.90
CA PHE A 657 -18.75 10.26 11.96
C PHE A 657 -18.38 10.67 13.39
N ARG A 658 -19.06 10.16 14.43
CA ARG A 658 -18.76 10.50 15.85
C ARG A 658 -17.31 10.20 16.24
N HIS A 659 -16.68 9.25 15.55
CA HIS A 659 -15.29 8.84 15.75
C HIS A 659 -14.33 9.41 14.69
N SER A 660 -14.78 10.35 13.87
CA SER A 660 -13.99 10.95 12.81
C SER A 660 -13.48 12.34 13.18
N ILE A 661 -12.26 12.66 12.77
CA ILE A 661 -11.77 14.05 12.75
C ILE A 661 -11.91 14.57 11.32
N ILE A 662 -12.69 15.61 11.13
CA ILE A 662 -12.97 16.20 9.82
C ILE A 662 -12.11 17.45 9.65
N ILE A 663 -11.27 17.45 8.63
CA ILE A 663 -10.41 18.58 8.25
C ILE A 663 -10.84 19.04 6.87
N LEU A 664 -11.31 20.28 6.81
CA LEU A 664 -11.57 21.00 5.57
C LEU A 664 -10.34 21.84 5.24
N THR A 665 -9.96 21.90 3.98
CA THR A 665 -8.95 22.87 3.54
C THR A 665 -9.54 23.85 2.55
N SER A 666 -9.04 25.07 2.60
CA SER A 666 -9.42 26.10 1.66
C SER A 666 -8.25 26.98 1.24
N ASN A 667 -8.24 27.37 -0.03
CA ASN A 667 -7.28 28.31 -0.59
C ASN A 667 -7.80 29.76 -0.58
N VAL A 668 -8.93 30.01 0.09
CA VAL A 668 -9.50 31.35 0.30
C VAL A 668 -8.47 32.27 0.96
N GLY A 669 -8.33 33.48 0.40
CA GLY A 669 -7.34 34.48 0.82
C GLY A 669 -6.06 34.53 -0.04
N ALA A 670 -5.80 33.54 -0.91
CA ALA A 670 -4.64 33.55 -1.80
C ALA A 670 -4.70 34.60 -2.93
N THR A 671 -5.90 35.04 -3.32
CA THR A 671 -6.11 36.06 -4.37
C THR A 671 -6.00 37.50 -3.87
N LEU A 672 -6.19 37.76 -2.57
CA LEU A 672 -6.03 39.09 -1.99
C LEU A 672 -4.56 39.54 -2.03
N ALA A 673 -3.61 38.60 -2.10
CA ALA A 673 -2.20 38.88 -2.37
C ALA A 673 -1.93 39.37 -3.82
N ARG A 674 -2.87 39.18 -4.77
CA ARG A 674 -2.70 39.55 -6.19
C ARG A 674 -3.21 40.96 -6.55
N GLY A 675 -3.78 41.70 -5.61
CA GLY A 675 -4.47 42.97 -5.87
C GLY A 675 -3.59 44.19 -6.16
N ALA A 676 -2.46 44.05 -6.86
CA ALA A 676 -1.69 45.17 -7.39
C ALA A 676 -1.67 45.09 -8.93
N GLY A 677 -2.57 45.82 -9.57
CA GLY A 677 -2.62 45.96 -11.03
C GLY A 677 -1.43 46.75 -11.59
N PRO A 678 -1.24 46.76 -12.92
CA PRO A 678 -0.12 47.47 -13.56
C PRO A 678 -0.42 48.96 -13.64
N GLY A 679 0.15 49.74 -12.71
CA GLY A 679 0.07 51.20 -12.69
C GLY A 679 -0.58 51.71 -11.41
N PHE A 680 0.11 52.64 -10.74
CA PHE A 680 -0.12 53.21 -9.41
C PHE A 680 0.53 52.45 -8.24
N ALA A 681 1.11 53.26 -7.34
CA ALA A 681 2.01 52.92 -6.25
C ALA A 681 1.82 51.53 -5.64
N THR A 682 2.90 50.76 -5.60
CA THR A 682 3.03 49.53 -4.81
C THR A 682 2.89 49.85 -3.33
N VAL A 683 1.66 49.94 -2.85
CA VAL A 683 1.38 49.83 -1.42
C VAL A 683 1.75 48.40 -1.03
N ALA A 684 2.68 48.27 -0.08
CA ALA A 684 3.10 47.02 0.53
C ALA A 684 1.90 46.34 1.23
N GLY A 685 1.10 45.59 0.47
CA GLY A 685 -0.02 44.80 0.97
C GLY A 685 0.40 43.36 1.23
N GLY A 686 1.14 43.13 2.31
CA GLY A 686 1.47 41.79 2.79
C GLY A 686 0.22 40.99 3.20
N TYR A 687 0.39 39.67 3.36
CA TYR A 687 -0.62 38.78 3.94
C TYR A 687 -1.21 39.40 5.21
N SER A 688 -2.53 39.66 5.22
CA SER A 688 -3.24 40.20 6.38
C SER A 688 -4.22 39.17 6.91
N ARG A 689 -4.04 38.77 8.16
CA ARG A 689 -4.88 37.77 8.84
C ARG A 689 -6.36 38.15 8.81
N ASN A 690 -6.66 39.43 9.08
CA ASN A 690 -8.02 39.97 9.03
C ASN A 690 -8.62 39.91 7.62
N ALA A 691 -7.80 40.07 6.57
CA ALA A 691 -8.27 40.00 5.19
C ALA A 691 -8.62 38.56 4.78
N VAL A 692 -7.82 37.57 5.22
CA VAL A 692 -8.13 36.15 5.01
C VAL A 692 -9.37 35.74 5.79
N GLU A 693 -9.49 36.15 7.04
CA GLU A 693 -10.68 35.89 7.87
C GLU A 693 -11.94 36.46 7.21
N LYS A 694 -11.89 37.72 6.75
CA LYS A 694 -12.99 38.33 6.01
C LYS A 694 -13.34 37.54 4.73
N ALA A 695 -12.33 37.08 3.98
CA ALA A 695 -12.54 36.29 2.77
C ALA A 695 -13.20 34.93 3.08
N VAL A 696 -12.88 34.29 4.22
CA VAL A 696 -13.56 33.06 4.67
C VAL A 696 -15.04 33.33 4.90
N TYR A 697 -15.39 34.42 5.61
CA TYR A 697 -16.78 34.80 5.86
C TYR A 697 -17.55 35.30 4.62
N GLU A 698 -16.85 35.75 3.57
CA GLU A 698 -17.44 36.09 2.27
C GLU A 698 -17.68 34.83 1.41
N THR A 699 -16.82 33.82 1.53
CA THR A 699 -16.90 32.58 0.73
C THR A 699 -17.88 31.58 1.34
N PHE A 700 -17.79 31.35 2.65
CA PHE A 700 -18.64 30.41 3.37
C PHE A 700 -19.75 31.14 4.13
N ARG A 701 -20.96 30.58 4.11
CA ARG A 701 -22.10 31.12 4.86
C ARG A 701 -21.80 31.10 6.36
N ARG A 702 -22.28 32.10 7.11
CA ARG A 702 -22.08 32.17 8.57
C ARG A 702 -22.57 30.93 9.32
N GLU A 703 -23.70 30.37 8.90
CA GLU A 703 -24.23 29.13 9.45
C GLU A 703 -23.21 27.99 9.38
N PHE A 704 -22.51 27.86 8.25
CA PHE A 704 -21.47 26.85 8.06
C PHE A 704 -20.27 27.06 8.97
N VAL A 705 -19.74 28.29 9.01
CA VAL A 705 -18.57 28.61 9.85
C VAL A 705 -18.87 28.37 11.33
N ASN A 706 -20.10 28.65 11.77
CA ASN A 706 -20.52 28.45 13.16
C ASN A 706 -20.67 26.97 13.56
N ARG A 707 -20.73 26.03 12.60
CA ARG A 707 -20.74 24.58 12.90
C ARG A 707 -19.34 24.00 13.04
N LEU A 708 -18.31 24.71 12.59
CA LEU A 708 -16.92 24.31 12.75
C LEU A 708 -16.49 24.53 14.20
N ASP A 709 -15.63 23.66 14.73
CA ASP A 709 -15.06 23.86 16.06
C ASP A 709 -14.04 25.00 16.06
N LYS A 710 -13.22 25.07 15.00
CA LYS A 710 -12.21 26.12 14.85
C LYS A 710 -11.84 26.35 13.39
N VAL A 711 -11.71 27.61 13.01
CA VAL A 711 -11.04 28.04 11.78
C VAL A 711 -9.60 28.34 12.10
N VAL A 712 -8.68 27.66 11.42
CA VAL A 712 -7.23 27.78 11.61
C VAL A 712 -6.63 28.44 10.38
N LEU A 713 -5.93 29.54 10.59
CA LEU A 713 -5.32 30.34 9.52
C LEU A 713 -3.85 29.94 9.35
N PHE A 714 -3.51 29.50 8.15
CA PHE A 714 -2.14 29.10 7.78
C PHE A 714 -1.35 30.31 7.30
N ASN A 715 -0.17 30.50 7.89
CA ASN A 715 0.74 31.57 7.54
C ASN A 715 1.48 31.25 6.23
N PRO A 716 1.78 32.25 5.38
CA PRO A 716 2.65 32.07 4.22
C PRO A 716 4.05 31.64 4.68
N LEU A 717 4.71 30.83 3.87
CA LEU A 717 6.07 30.37 4.15
C LEU A 717 7.06 31.49 3.80
N ASP A 718 7.86 31.90 4.77
CA ASP A 718 8.97 32.81 4.51
C ASP A 718 10.16 32.07 3.87
N ARG A 719 11.15 32.84 3.39
CA ARG A 719 12.32 32.27 2.72
C ARG A 719 13.20 31.45 3.66
N ALA A 720 13.21 31.74 4.97
CA ALA A 720 13.99 31.00 5.95
C ALA A 720 13.40 29.61 6.22
N LEU A 721 12.09 29.53 6.46
CA LEU A 721 11.33 28.29 6.59
C LEU A 721 11.41 27.46 5.30
N MET A 722 11.34 28.11 4.14
CA MET A 722 11.51 27.42 2.85
C MET A 722 12.89 26.79 2.69
N ARG A 723 13.94 27.41 3.22
CA ARG A 723 15.29 26.83 3.24
C ARG A 723 15.32 25.55 4.08
N GLU A 724 14.69 25.54 5.26
CA GLU A 724 14.57 24.34 6.08
C GLU A 724 13.77 23.22 5.38
N ILE A 725 12.66 23.58 4.73
CA ILE A 725 11.85 22.63 3.94
C ILE A 725 12.68 22.03 2.80
N LEU A 726 13.49 22.85 2.11
CA LEU A 726 14.39 22.39 1.05
C LEU A 726 15.39 21.37 1.58
N HIS A 727 16.06 21.63 2.71
CA HIS A 727 16.97 20.67 3.32
C HIS A 727 16.28 19.33 3.61
N LYS A 728 15.08 19.35 4.22
CA LYS A 728 14.31 18.13 4.49
C LYS A 728 13.95 17.35 3.23
N GLU A 729 13.57 18.03 2.16
CA GLU A 729 13.23 17.38 0.88
C GLU A 729 14.47 16.86 0.14
N LEU A 730 15.63 17.51 0.28
CA LEU A 730 16.91 17.00 -0.20
C LEU A 730 17.32 15.73 0.56
N ASP A 731 17.25 15.74 1.89
CA ASP A 731 17.56 14.55 2.71
C ASP A 731 16.68 13.35 2.34
N ARG A 732 15.37 13.57 2.18
CA ARG A 732 14.43 12.53 1.70
C ARG A 732 14.82 12.02 0.31
N THR A 733 15.25 12.90 -0.57
CA THR A 733 15.65 12.55 -1.92
C THR A 733 16.89 11.65 -1.95
N LEU A 734 17.83 11.85 -1.02
CA LEU A 734 19.02 11.02 -0.86
C LEU A 734 18.69 9.57 -0.43
N THR A 735 17.51 9.31 0.15
CA THR A 735 17.07 7.95 0.54
C THR A 735 16.54 7.09 -0.62
N ARG A 736 16.41 7.65 -1.83
CA ARG A 736 15.92 6.92 -3.02
C ARG A 736 16.88 5.78 -3.38
N ARG A 737 16.36 4.63 -3.85
CA ARG A 737 17.15 3.41 -4.17
C ARG A 737 18.38 3.66 -5.05
N GLY A 738 18.30 4.60 -5.99
CA GLY A 738 19.41 4.96 -6.88
C GLY A 738 20.60 5.64 -6.19
N LEU A 739 20.38 6.25 -5.03
CA LEU A 739 21.39 6.96 -4.24
C LEU A 739 21.71 6.23 -2.91
N ARG A 740 20.69 5.63 -2.26
CA ARG A 740 20.80 4.92 -0.97
C ARG A 740 21.74 3.72 -0.99
N ASN A 741 21.84 3.01 -2.11
CA ASN A 741 22.68 1.82 -2.25
C ASN A 741 24.14 2.16 -2.62
N ARG A 742 24.52 3.44 -2.61
CA ARG A 742 25.84 3.94 -2.99
C ARG A 742 26.43 4.70 -1.80
N ALA A 743 27.69 4.45 -1.47
CA ALA A 743 28.39 5.13 -0.37
C ALA A 743 28.83 6.54 -0.79
N TRP A 744 27.86 7.42 -1.04
CA TRP A 744 28.11 8.78 -1.52
C TRP A 744 27.83 9.81 -0.43
N ALA A 745 28.82 10.65 -0.13
CA ALA A 745 28.63 11.83 0.70
C ALA A 745 28.28 13.03 -0.19
N VAL A 746 27.08 13.58 -0.03
CA VAL A 746 26.61 14.74 -0.81
C VAL A 746 26.81 16.02 0.00
N GLU A 747 27.50 17.00 -0.57
CA GLU A 747 27.70 18.31 0.04
C GLU A 747 27.08 19.42 -0.81
N TRP A 748 26.30 20.27 -0.14
CA TRP A 748 25.57 21.38 -0.75
C TRP A 748 26.30 22.70 -0.48
N GLU A 749 26.72 23.39 -1.54
CA GLU A 749 27.15 24.77 -1.41
C GLU A 749 25.94 25.70 -1.14
N PRO A 750 26.06 26.77 -0.34
CA PRO A 750 24.98 27.75 -0.16
C PRO A 750 24.41 28.29 -1.49
N SER A 751 25.24 28.41 -2.53
CA SER A 751 24.84 28.82 -3.88
C SER A 751 23.83 27.85 -4.51
N ALA A 752 23.96 26.53 -4.28
CA ALA A 752 23.07 25.50 -4.81
C ALA A 752 21.71 25.53 -4.10
N ILE A 753 21.72 25.80 -2.79
CA ILE A 753 20.51 25.95 -1.98
C ILE A 753 19.73 27.19 -2.43
N GLU A 754 20.39 28.34 -2.58
CA GLU A 754 19.75 29.57 -3.06
C GLU A 754 19.24 29.41 -4.51
N PHE A 755 19.99 28.73 -5.38
CA PHE A 755 19.55 28.42 -6.74
C PHE A 755 18.26 27.58 -6.77
N LEU A 756 18.17 26.55 -5.93
CA LEU A 756 16.96 25.72 -5.81
C LEU A 756 15.79 26.47 -5.17
N LEU A 757 16.06 27.40 -4.24
CA LEU A 757 15.02 28.28 -3.69
C LEU A 757 14.51 29.26 -4.75
N ASP A 758 15.38 29.91 -5.52
CA ASP A 758 14.98 30.86 -6.57
C ASP A 758 14.15 30.21 -7.67
N ARG A 759 14.45 28.94 -8.00
CA ARG A 759 13.70 28.16 -9.01
C ARG A 759 12.48 27.44 -8.42
N GLY A 760 12.48 27.16 -7.12
CA GLY A 760 11.54 26.26 -6.43
C GLY A 760 10.60 26.94 -5.44
N PHE A 761 10.74 28.24 -5.19
CA PHE A 761 9.90 29.01 -4.29
C PHE A 761 9.35 30.26 -4.96
N THR A 762 8.02 30.38 -4.93
CA THR A 762 7.33 31.64 -5.13
C THR A 762 6.35 31.84 -3.97
N PRO A 763 6.17 33.07 -3.45
CA PRO A 763 5.23 33.34 -2.35
C PRO A 763 3.81 32.82 -2.61
N ASP A 764 3.38 32.79 -3.89
CA ASP A 764 2.04 32.36 -4.30
C ASP A 764 1.83 30.84 -4.27
N LEU A 765 2.86 30.07 -4.65
CA LEU A 765 2.76 28.61 -4.83
C LEU A 765 3.30 27.82 -3.61
N GLY A 766 3.90 28.52 -2.64
CA GLY A 766 4.47 27.92 -1.43
C GLY A 766 5.54 26.89 -1.76
N ALA A 767 5.57 25.77 -1.01
CA ALA A 767 6.57 24.73 -1.19
C ALA A 767 6.31 23.75 -2.35
N ARG A 768 5.18 23.86 -3.07
CA ARG A 768 4.81 22.91 -4.13
C ARG A 768 5.84 22.83 -5.29
N PRO A 769 6.38 23.95 -5.81
CA PRO A 769 7.34 23.90 -6.92
C PRO A 769 8.71 23.33 -6.52
N LEU A 770 9.02 23.26 -5.23
CA LEU A 770 10.33 22.88 -4.72
C LEU A 770 10.72 21.46 -5.13
N ARG A 771 9.80 20.50 -5.03
CA ARG A 771 10.03 19.11 -5.49
C ARG A 771 10.33 19.04 -6.97
N ARG A 772 9.60 19.84 -7.77
CA ARG A 772 9.83 19.92 -9.21
C ARG A 772 11.18 20.54 -9.53
N ALA A 773 11.60 21.58 -8.79
CA ALA A 773 12.92 22.19 -8.95
C ALA A 773 14.05 21.19 -8.61
N ILE A 774 13.91 20.43 -7.52
CA ILE A 774 14.82 19.33 -7.15
C ILE A 774 14.86 18.27 -8.27
N GLU A 775 13.71 17.85 -8.79
CA GLU A 775 13.67 16.84 -9.85
C GLU A 775 14.29 17.31 -11.17
N GLN A 776 13.95 18.52 -11.61
CA GLN A 776 14.37 19.05 -12.89
C GLN A 776 15.82 19.54 -12.90
N HIS A 777 16.25 20.23 -11.84
CA HIS A 777 17.54 20.91 -11.83
C HIS A 777 18.65 20.15 -11.12
N LEU A 778 18.31 19.18 -10.26
CA LEU A 778 19.30 18.38 -9.53
C LEU A 778 19.26 16.91 -9.96
N LEU A 779 18.12 16.24 -9.82
CA LEU A 779 18.04 14.78 -10.03
C LEU A 779 18.14 14.37 -11.49
N ALA A 780 17.47 15.07 -12.41
CA ALA A 780 17.52 14.73 -13.82
C ALA A 780 18.94 14.88 -14.41
N PRO A 781 19.69 15.96 -14.13
CA PRO A 781 21.11 16.05 -14.50
C PRO A 781 21.96 14.95 -13.85
N LEU A 782 21.80 14.72 -12.54
CA LEU A 782 22.54 13.69 -11.82
C LEU A 782 22.27 12.29 -12.39
N ALA A 783 21.02 11.95 -12.68
CA ALA A 783 20.64 10.66 -13.25
C ALA A 783 21.23 10.46 -14.65
N ARG A 784 21.24 11.50 -15.50
CA ARG A 784 21.90 11.45 -16.81
C ARG A 784 23.40 11.21 -16.66
N SER A 785 24.08 11.95 -15.79
CA SER A 785 25.51 11.74 -15.52
C SER A 785 25.83 10.33 -15.01
N ILE A 786 24.97 9.76 -14.16
CA ILE A 786 25.11 8.38 -13.66
C ILE A 786 24.94 7.32 -14.75
N VAL A 787 24.11 7.58 -15.77
CA VAL A 787 23.83 6.64 -16.85
C VAL A 787 24.85 6.77 -17.99
N GLU A 788 25.22 8.00 -18.34
CA GLU A 788 26.14 8.32 -19.45
C GLU A 788 27.60 8.04 -19.11
N GLN A 789 27.99 8.14 -17.84
CA GLN A 789 29.32 7.79 -17.35
C GLN A 789 29.22 6.55 -16.46
N ARG A 790 30.13 5.58 -16.62
CA ARG A 790 30.25 4.46 -15.66
C ARG A 790 30.66 5.08 -14.33
N ALA A 791 29.72 5.21 -13.40
CA ALA A 791 30.00 5.73 -12.06
C ALA A 791 31.23 4.97 -11.50
N PRO A 792 32.32 5.65 -11.10
CA PRO A 792 33.52 4.95 -10.67
C PRO A 792 33.24 4.20 -9.35
N GLU A 793 33.90 3.08 -9.10
CA GLU A 793 33.75 2.28 -7.87
C GLU A 793 34.50 2.94 -6.70
N GLY A 794 33.92 2.97 -5.49
CA GLY A 794 34.54 3.51 -4.25
C GLY A 794 33.67 4.47 -3.43
N ASP A 795 34.17 4.91 -2.26
CA ASP A 795 33.59 6.00 -1.46
C ASP A 795 33.78 7.33 -2.20
N GLN A 796 32.69 7.98 -2.62
CA GLN A 796 32.77 9.18 -3.47
C GLN A 796 32.04 10.38 -2.87
N PHE A 797 32.63 11.56 -3.10
CA PHE A 797 32.02 12.83 -2.74
C PHE A 797 31.30 13.43 -3.94
N LEU A 798 30.03 13.79 -3.74
CA LEU A 798 29.20 14.48 -4.71
C LEU A 798 29.08 15.95 -4.28
N PHE A 799 29.82 16.85 -4.94
CA PHE A 799 29.73 18.28 -4.66
C PHE A 799 28.74 18.93 -5.61
N VAL A 800 27.74 19.63 -5.06
CA VAL A 800 26.69 20.32 -5.83
C VAL A 800 26.79 21.82 -5.61
N ARG A 801 27.01 22.57 -6.70
CA ARG A 801 27.12 24.04 -6.68
C ARG A 801 26.18 24.71 -7.69
N GLY A 802 25.78 25.94 -7.40
CA GLY A 802 25.12 26.82 -8.38
C GLY A 802 26.14 27.42 -9.35
N ALA A 803 25.95 27.19 -10.65
CA ALA A 803 26.77 27.76 -11.72
C ALA A 803 25.88 28.54 -12.70
N GLY A 804 25.55 29.78 -12.35
CA GLY A 804 24.70 30.65 -13.16
C GLY A 804 23.27 30.08 -13.29
N ASP A 805 22.95 29.49 -14.44
CA ASP A 805 21.61 29.00 -14.79
C ASP A 805 21.38 27.50 -14.52
N ARG A 806 22.41 26.77 -14.05
CA ARG A 806 22.39 25.32 -13.79
C ARG A 806 23.09 24.94 -12.49
N LEU A 807 22.78 23.74 -11.98
CA LEU A 807 23.58 23.10 -10.94
C LEU A 807 24.72 22.32 -11.61
N ASP A 808 25.95 22.56 -11.15
CA ASP A 808 27.13 21.80 -11.55
C ASP A 808 27.36 20.72 -10.48
N VAL A 809 27.47 19.46 -10.93
CA VAL A 809 27.64 18.29 -10.07
C VAL A 809 28.96 17.62 -10.43
N ARG A 810 29.89 17.54 -9.48
CA ARG A 810 31.23 16.97 -9.69
C ARG A 810 31.48 15.79 -8.77
N PHE A 811 32.00 14.71 -9.35
CA PHE A 811 32.53 13.55 -8.63
C PHE A 811 34.02 13.80 -8.33
N ILE A 812 34.42 13.62 -7.08
CA ILE A 812 35.83 13.66 -6.67
C ILE A 812 36.25 12.23 -6.29
N ALA A 813 37.30 11.72 -6.94
CA ALA A 813 37.86 10.39 -6.67
C ALA A 813 38.83 10.45 -5.49
N ALA A 814 38.79 9.43 -4.63
CA ALA A 814 39.80 9.21 -3.59
C ALA A 814 40.62 7.97 -3.99
N ASP A 815 41.95 8.08 -4.17
CA ASP A 815 42.88 6.96 -3.95
C ASP A 815 44.39 7.34 -4.08
N ALA A 816 45.17 7.04 -3.01
CA ALA A 816 46.54 6.48 -3.00
C ALA A 816 46.98 6.12 -1.55
N PRO A 817 47.82 5.08 -1.31
CA PRO A 817 48.07 4.49 0.02
C PRO A 817 49.06 5.29 0.90
N PRO A 818 49.04 5.13 2.25
CA PRO A 818 49.76 6.02 3.16
C PRO A 818 51.18 5.52 3.54
N PRO A 819 52.17 6.42 3.75
CA PRO A 819 53.36 6.16 4.55
C PRO A 819 53.15 6.61 6.02
N PRO A 820 53.99 6.17 6.98
CA PRO A 820 53.73 6.31 8.41
C PRO A 820 54.04 7.73 8.94
N GLU A 821 53.24 8.17 9.92
CA GLU A 821 53.34 9.46 10.60
C GLU A 821 54.63 9.64 11.42
N PRO A 822 55.17 10.88 11.48
CA PRO A 822 55.90 11.37 12.63
C PRO A 822 55.08 12.38 13.46
N LEU A 823 55.28 12.27 14.78
CA LEU A 823 54.68 13.06 15.88
C LEU A 823 54.66 14.59 15.64
N PRO A 824 53.65 15.32 16.15
CA PRO A 824 53.60 16.76 16.02
C PRO A 824 54.62 17.44 16.94
N ALA A 825 55.48 18.28 16.35
CA ALA A 825 56.27 19.26 17.09
C ALA A 825 55.41 20.51 17.34
N ALA A 826 55.48 21.04 18.56
CA ALA A 826 54.84 22.28 18.97
C ALA A 826 55.31 23.46 18.10
N VAL A 827 54.38 24.30 17.66
CA VAL A 827 54.67 25.55 16.94
C VAL A 827 54.28 26.74 17.82
N ASP A 828 55.21 27.68 17.94
CA ASP A 828 55.15 28.93 18.70
C ASP A 828 53.97 29.85 18.31
N PRO A 829 53.31 30.57 19.24
CA PRO A 829 52.16 31.42 18.97
C PRO A 829 52.48 32.80 18.34
N ALA A 830 53.72 33.03 17.89
CA ALA A 830 54.22 34.37 17.52
C ALA A 830 54.66 34.55 16.05
N THR A 831 54.22 33.69 15.13
CA THR A 831 54.58 33.79 13.69
C THR A 831 53.48 34.53 12.89
N PRO A 832 53.80 35.40 11.90
CA PRO A 832 52.86 36.38 11.38
C PRO A 832 51.61 35.80 10.70
N THR A 833 50.50 36.48 11.00
CA THR A 833 49.10 36.29 10.60
C THR A 833 48.84 36.70 9.14
N ASP A 834 49.66 36.26 8.19
CA ASP A 834 49.35 36.41 6.78
C ASP A 834 49.20 35.02 6.16
N LEU A 835 48.05 34.78 5.53
CA LEU A 835 47.74 33.53 4.82
C LEU A 835 47.93 33.69 3.31
N ARG A 836 48.25 34.90 2.82
CA ARG A 836 48.37 35.20 1.39
C ARG A 836 49.47 34.40 0.71
N ASP A 837 50.56 34.11 1.41
CA ASP A 837 51.65 33.23 0.95
C ASP A 837 51.12 31.83 0.61
N LEU A 838 50.25 31.28 1.46
CA LEU A 838 49.62 29.98 1.28
C LEU A 838 48.50 29.98 0.22
N VAL A 839 47.83 31.11 -0.01
CA VAL A 839 46.90 31.29 -1.15
C VAL A 839 47.68 31.33 -2.46
N TYR A 840 48.83 31.98 -2.46
CA TYR A 840 49.65 32.21 -3.64
C TYR A 840 50.39 30.96 -4.16
N ALA A 841 50.91 30.17 -3.22
CA ALA A 841 51.64 28.93 -3.48
C ALA A 841 51.24 27.87 -2.43
N PRO A 842 50.07 27.24 -2.58
CA PRO A 842 49.60 26.25 -1.62
C PRO A 842 50.51 25.02 -1.63
N ASN A 843 51.20 24.75 -0.52
CA ASN A 843 51.96 23.53 -0.30
C ASN A 843 51.28 22.67 0.78
N ALA A 844 51.45 21.36 0.67
CA ALA A 844 50.87 20.35 1.57
C ALA A 844 51.79 19.99 2.75
N ASP A 845 52.70 20.90 3.12
CA ASP A 845 53.73 20.62 4.13
C ASP A 845 53.12 20.52 5.54
N SER A 846 53.78 19.75 6.42
CA SER A 846 53.32 19.52 7.81
C SER A 846 53.25 20.78 8.67
N ALA A 847 53.89 21.87 8.24
CA ALA A 847 53.88 23.16 8.92
C ALA A 847 52.64 24.03 8.60
N VAL A 848 51.80 23.65 7.63
CA VAL A 848 50.68 24.49 7.15
C VAL A 848 49.43 24.35 8.03
N LEU A 849 49.10 23.13 8.48
CA LEU A 849 47.91 22.87 9.29
C LEU A 849 47.87 23.68 10.60
N PRO A 850 48.96 23.79 11.39
CA PRO A 850 48.96 24.61 12.60
C PRO A 850 48.68 26.10 12.33
N ARG A 851 49.10 26.64 11.17
CA ARG A 851 48.80 28.02 10.77
C ARG A 851 47.32 28.21 10.44
N LEU A 852 46.71 27.23 9.78
CA LEU A 852 45.26 27.25 9.48
C LEU A 852 44.42 27.07 10.74
N ASP A 853 44.84 26.20 11.66
CA ASP A 853 44.21 26.04 12.98
C ASP A 853 44.25 27.33 13.79
N ALA A 854 45.42 27.96 13.87
CA ALA A 854 45.57 29.23 14.57
C ALA A 854 44.73 30.36 13.93
N ALA A 855 44.54 30.36 12.61
CA ALA A 855 43.67 31.31 11.93
C ALA A 855 42.18 31.03 12.19
N LEU A 856 41.76 29.77 12.08
CA LEU A 856 40.39 29.35 12.33
C LEU A 856 39.98 29.58 13.79
N HIS A 857 40.85 29.22 14.74
CA HIS A 857 40.60 29.40 16.17
C HIS A 857 40.36 30.88 16.52
N ARG A 858 41.20 31.79 16.00
CA ARG A 858 41.02 33.23 16.21
C ARG A 858 39.69 33.76 15.66
N LEU A 859 39.26 33.25 14.51
CA LEU A 859 37.94 33.58 13.96
C LEU A 859 36.82 33.02 14.85
N GLN A 860 36.93 31.78 15.32
CA GLN A 860 35.95 31.19 16.23
C GLN A 860 35.86 31.96 17.57
N GLU A 861 37.00 32.36 18.14
CA GLU A 861 37.05 33.15 19.38
C GLU A 861 36.42 34.54 19.20
N SER A 862 36.78 35.25 18.13
CA SER A 862 36.22 36.59 17.87
C SER A 862 34.70 36.56 17.60
N HIS A 863 34.19 35.48 17.03
CA HIS A 863 32.75 35.26 16.79
C HIS A 863 32.00 34.74 18.03
N ALA A 864 32.67 33.99 18.90
CA ALA A 864 32.12 33.53 20.17
C ALA A 864 32.09 34.65 21.25
N ALA A 865 32.88 35.71 21.06
CA ALA A 865 33.00 36.82 21.99
C ALA A 865 31.65 37.48 22.30
N PRO A 866 31.40 37.91 23.55
CA PRO A 866 30.16 38.58 23.92
C PRO A 866 29.86 39.82 23.06
N ALA A 867 30.88 40.55 22.64
CA ALA A 867 30.74 41.74 21.81
C ALA A 867 30.07 41.43 20.44
N TRP A 868 30.38 40.28 19.83
CA TRP A 868 29.75 39.86 18.57
C TRP A 868 28.26 39.56 18.74
N ARG A 869 27.91 38.83 19.81
CA ARG A 869 26.51 38.49 20.16
C ARG A 869 25.70 39.74 20.54
N GLN A 870 26.25 40.63 21.36
CA GLN A 870 25.60 41.87 21.75
C GLN A 870 25.34 42.78 20.55
N ALA A 871 26.30 42.91 19.63
CA ALA A 871 26.13 43.72 18.44
C ALA A 871 25.06 43.14 17.49
N ARG A 872 24.93 41.80 17.43
CA ARG A 872 23.85 41.11 16.74
C ARG A 872 22.50 41.40 17.38
N GLU A 873 22.37 41.21 18.68
CA GLU A 873 21.13 41.50 19.42
C GLU A 873 20.71 42.97 19.26
N ALA A 874 21.66 43.91 19.29
CA ALA A 874 21.40 45.33 19.08
C ALA A 874 20.84 45.63 17.67
N ASP A 875 21.39 45.00 16.62
CA ASP A 875 20.88 45.19 15.26
C ASP A 875 19.49 44.56 15.05
N PHE A 876 19.22 43.40 15.64
CA PHE A 876 17.88 42.79 15.63
C PHE A 876 16.86 43.59 16.46
N ALA A 877 17.29 44.18 17.58
CA ALA A 877 16.46 45.06 18.39
C ALA A 877 16.10 46.35 17.62
N ALA A 878 17.08 46.96 16.94
CA ALA A 878 16.85 48.11 16.07
C ALA A 878 15.87 47.79 14.92
N MET A 879 15.95 46.59 14.35
CA MET A 879 14.99 46.13 13.33
C MET A 879 13.55 45.98 13.87
N GLY A 880 13.40 45.71 15.18
CA GLY A 880 12.11 45.57 15.85
C GLY A 880 11.42 46.90 16.23
N GLU A 881 12.05 48.05 16.00
CA GLU A 881 11.48 49.36 16.29
C GLU A 881 10.27 49.67 15.38
N ARG A 882 9.23 50.32 15.93
CA ARG A 882 7.95 50.57 15.24
C ARG A 882 8.09 51.34 13.92
N ASP A 883 9.06 52.23 13.82
CA ASP A 883 9.28 53.09 12.63
C ASP A 883 10.49 52.67 11.79
N PHE A 884 11.12 51.52 12.09
CA PHE A 884 12.36 51.05 11.45
C PHE A 884 12.28 51.09 9.91
N TRP A 885 11.20 50.60 9.33
CA TRP A 885 11.01 50.52 7.88
C TRP A 885 10.89 51.88 7.19
N SER A 886 10.63 52.96 7.95
CA SER A 886 10.58 54.33 7.44
C SER A 886 11.88 55.10 7.67
N GLN A 887 12.76 54.62 8.57
CA GLN A 887 14.03 55.27 8.85
C GLN A 887 15.04 55.11 7.70
N PRO A 888 15.78 56.16 7.32
CA PRO A 888 16.87 56.06 6.34
C PRO A 888 18.00 55.11 6.79
N GLY A 889 18.21 54.98 8.10
CA GLY A 889 19.24 54.14 8.73
C GLY A 889 19.04 52.63 8.61
N ARG A 890 17.86 52.19 8.13
CA ARG A 890 17.50 50.76 8.06
C ARG A 890 18.41 49.94 7.16
N PHE A 891 18.90 50.55 6.07
CA PHE A 891 19.74 49.85 5.11
C PHE A 891 21.08 49.47 5.70
N GLN A 892 21.66 50.31 6.58
CA GLN A 892 22.89 49.99 7.30
C GLN A 892 22.68 48.89 8.34
N VAL A 893 21.52 48.86 9.02
CA VAL A 893 21.19 47.80 9.98
C VAL A 893 21.01 46.46 9.26
N LEU A 894 20.26 46.44 8.16
CA LEU A 894 20.04 45.23 7.35
C LEU A 894 21.34 44.70 6.73
N ASP A 895 22.21 45.59 6.24
CA ASP A 895 23.56 45.23 5.74
C ASP A 895 24.39 44.54 6.83
N ARG A 896 24.42 45.09 8.05
CA ARG A 896 25.16 44.47 9.17
C ARG A 896 24.61 43.09 9.54
N ILE A 897 23.28 42.91 9.54
CA ILE A 897 22.64 41.61 9.81
C ILE A 897 23.03 40.60 8.72
N GLU A 898 22.83 40.96 7.45
CA GLU A 898 23.17 40.10 6.31
C GLU A 898 24.65 39.70 6.31
N ARG A 899 25.54 40.65 6.57
CA ARG A 899 26.99 40.42 6.64
C ARG A 899 27.34 39.47 7.78
N ARG A 900 26.76 39.63 8.98
CA ARG A 900 27.00 38.69 10.10
C ARG A 900 26.55 37.28 9.74
N ASP A 901 25.34 37.12 9.21
CA ASP A 901 24.81 35.81 8.84
C ASP A 901 25.67 35.12 7.77
N ARG A 902 26.16 35.87 6.77
CA ARG A 902 27.08 35.35 5.74
C ARG A 902 28.41 34.90 6.35
N ILE A 903 29.00 35.70 7.24
CA ILE A 903 30.28 35.37 7.87
C ILE A 903 30.11 34.14 8.79
N GLU A 904 29.05 34.06 9.59
CA GLU A 904 28.76 32.90 10.46
C GLU A 904 28.59 31.60 9.65
N SER A 905 27.82 31.65 8.56
CA SER A 905 27.63 30.49 7.66
C SER A 905 28.92 30.04 6.99
N ALA A 906 29.73 30.99 6.53
CA ALA A 906 31.02 30.71 5.91
C ALA A 906 32.07 30.23 6.93
N LEU A 907 32.04 30.71 8.17
CA LEU A 907 32.88 30.20 9.27
C LEU A 907 32.51 28.75 9.61
N ALA A 908 31.22 28.42 9.70
CA ALA A 908 30.77 27.03 9.89
C ALA A 908 31.24 26.12 8.74
N THR A 909 31.29 26.65 7.52
CA THR A 909 31.87 25.95 6.36
C THR A 909 33.38 25.74 6.53
N ALA A 910 34.12 26.75 6.95
CA ALA A 910 35.56 26.64 7.23
C ALA A 910 35.87 25.59 8.32
N VAL A 911 35.06 25.51 9.38
CA VAL A 911 35.19 24.49 10.44
C VAL A 911 35.00 23.08 9.89
N ARG A 912 33.97 22.87 9.07
CA ARG A 912 33.72 21.57 8.42
C ARG A 912 34.85 21.18 7.47
N LEU A 913 35.36 22.14 6.70
CA LEU A 913 36.50 21.92 5.82
C LEU A 913 37.76 21.54 6.62
N ARG A 914 38.05 22.22 7.74
CA ARG A 914 39.20 21.92 8.58
C ARG A 914 39.10 20.54 9.25
N ALA A 915 37.94 20.17 9.80
CA ALA A 915 37.72 18.87 10.43
C ALA A 915 37.90 17.70 9.47
N ARG A 916 37.62 17.91 8.17
CA ARG A 916 37.83 16.88 7.14
C ARG A 916 39.29 16.71 6.73
N LEU A 917 40.14 17.73 6.91
CA LEU A 917 41.59 17.60 6.75
C LEU A 917 42.24 16.71 7.81
N ASP A 918 41.59 16.48 8.97
CA ASP A 918 42.09 15.57 10.01
C ASP A 918 41.77 14.09 9.72
N GLY A 919 40.83 13.81 8.79
CA GLY A 919 40.30 12.47 8.50
C GLY A 919 41.17 11.57 7.63
N GLY A 920 42.46 11.85 7.47
CA GLY A 920 43.41 10.97 6.77
C GLY A 920 43.38 11.05 5.23
N ALA A 921 42.61 11.95 4.63
CA ALA A 921 42.78 12.28 3.21
C ALA A 921 44.11 13.02 3.04
N GLN A 922 45.06 12.41 2.31
CA GLN A 922 46.34 13.05 1.99
C GLN A 922 46.09 14.47 1.48
N ARG A 923 46.83 15.42 2.07
CA ARG A 923 46.70 16.88 1.95
C ARG A 923 46.69 17.32 0.48
N ASP A 924 45.49 17.38 -0.08
CA ASP A 924 45.27 17.91 -1.42
C ASP A 924 45.57 19.41 -1.38
N GLY A 925 46.57 19.84 -2.16
CA GLY A 925 47.04 21.23 -2.18
C GLY A 925 45.91 22.20 -2.56
N GLU A 926 44.94 21.74 -3.36
CA GLU A 926 43.77 22.54 -3.73
C GLU A 926 42.82 22.77 -2.55
N PHE A 927 42.64 21.77 -1.68
CA PHE A 927 41.78 21.89 -0.50
C PHE A 927 42.39 22.83 0.54
N VAL A 928 43.70 22.71 0.75
CA VAL A 928 44.48 23.62 1.59
C VAL A 928 44.37 25.05 1.03
N ALA A 929 44.53 25.24 -0.28
CA ALA A 929 44.39 26.54 -0.93
C ALA A 929 43.01 27.18 -0.70
N ARG A 930 41.94 26.41 -0.90
CA ARG A 930 40.56 26.90 -0.74
C ARG A 930 40.23 27.24 0.71
N LEU A 931 40.63 26.41 1.66
CA LEU A 931 40.45 26.70 3.09
C LEU A 931 41.23 27.94 3.50
N THR A 932 42.50 28.04 3.06
CA THR A 932 43.36 29.20 3.31
C THR A 932 42.72 30.48 2.79
N GLN A 933 42.24 30.47 1.55
CA GLN A 933 41.59 31.62 0.93
C GLN A 933 40.31 32.01 1.67
N LEU A 934 39.47 31.04 2.05
CA LEU A 934 38.26 31.29 2.81
C LEU A 934 38.56 31.93 4.18
N LEU A 935 39.54 31.39 4.92
CA LEU A 935 39.95 31.93 6.23
C LEU A 935 40.48 33.36 6.11
N TRP A 936 41.28 33.64 5.08
CA TRP A 936 41.79 34.98 4.82
C TRP A 936 40.67 35.98 4.51
N LEU A 937 39.75 35.63 3.61
CA LEU A 937 38.62 36.48 3.25
C LEU A 937 37.67 36.70 4.45
N LEU A 938 37.43 35.67 5.28
CA LEU A 938 36.64 35.78 6.51
C LEU A 938 37.28 36.72 7.53
N HIS A 939 38.61 36.71 7.64
CA HIS A 939 39.33 37.66 8.48
C HIS A 939 39.13 39.11 8.02
N LEU A 940 39.23 39.38 6.72
CA LEU A 940 38.97 40.71 6.16
C LEU A 940 37.52 41.15 6.39
N ALA A 941 36.55 40.27 6.14
CA ALA A 941 35.13 40.58 6.33
C ALA A 941 34.76 40.84 7.80
N SER A 942 35.31 40.04 8.72
CA SER A 942 35.09 40.21 10.17
C SER A 942 35.67 41.53 10.66
N THR A 943 36.89 41.88 10.22
CA THR A 943 37.55 43.14 10.58
C THR A 943 36.78 44.33 10.03
N ALA A 944 36.41 44.30 8.75
CA ALA A 944 35.64 45.38 8.12
C ALA A 944 34.29 45.59 8.82
N LEU A 945 33.63 44.53 9.29
CA LEU A 945 32.38 44.65 10.03
C LEU A 945 32.57 45.27 11.42
N GLN A 946 33.63 44.88 12.14
CA GLN A 946 33.97 45.46 13.45
C GLN A 946 34.32 46.96 13.34
N GLU A 947 35.04 47.35 12.29
CA GLU A 947 35.40 48.74 11.99
C GLU A 947 34.26 49.53 11.32
N GLN A 948 33.10 48.91 11.08
CA GLN A 948 31.96 49.48 10.35
C GLN A 948 32.32 50.01 8.96
N ARG A 949 33.33 49.41 8.31
CA ARG A 949 33.73 49.74 6.95
C ARG A 949 32.81 49.05 5.93
N PRO A 950 32.54 49.70 4.78
CA PRO A 950 31.85 49.07 3.66
C PRO A 950 32.67 47.89 3.12
N GLN A 951 31.97 46.88 2.65
CA GLN A 951 32.59 45.66 2.16
C GLN A 951 32.61 45.58 0.63
N ASP A 952 31.56 46.08 -0.01
CA ASP A 952 31.34 45.97 -1.45
C ASP A 952 31.91 47.20 -2.19
N ALA A 953 32.31 46.99 -3.44
CA ALA A 953 33.02 47.99 -4.23
C ALA A 953 32.36 48.24 -5.59
N LEU A 954 32.37 49.49 -6.02
CA LEU A 954 32.07 49.93 -7.37
C LEU A 954 33.39 50.20 -8.10
N LEU A 955 33.59 49.57 -9.25
CA LEU A 955 34.80 49.68 -10.06
C LEU A 955 34.46 50.31 -11.41
N ASP A 956 35.13 51.39 -11.77
CA ASP A 956 34.98 52.08 -13.05
C ASP A 956 36.30 52.10 -13.81
N LEU A 957 36.34 51.42 -14.95
CA LEU A 957 37.47 51.33 -15.86
C LEU A 957 37.21 52.17 -17.09
N ARG A 958 38.06 53.15 -17.38
CA ARG A 958 37.91 54.04 -18.54
C ARG A 958 39.23 54.35 -19.22
N ILE A 959 39.22 54.39 -20.55
CA ILE A 959 40.33 54.91 -21.35
C ILE A 959 40.29 56.44 -21.34
N GLY A 960 41.45 57.11 -21.26
CA GLY A 960 41.53 58.57 -21.39
C GLY A 960 41.17 59.03 -22.81
N ALA A 961 40.45 60.14 -22.95
CA ALA A 961 40.02 60.65 -24.26
C ALA A 961 41.19 60.90 -25.22
N SER A 962 42.34 61.34 -24.70
CA SER A 962 43.56 61.55 -25.47
C SER A 962 44.20 60.26 -25.99
N GLU A 963 44.02 59.14 -25.29
CA GLU A 963 44.59 57.84 -25.63
C GLU A 963 43.71 57.10 -26.63
N LEU A 964 42.40 57.19 -26.45
CA LEU A 964 41.39 56.69 -27.38
C LEU A 964 41.51 57.38 -28.76
N HIS A 965 41.96 58.63 -28.81
CA HIS A 965 42.19 59.35 -30.07
C HIS A 965 43.53 58.99 -30.74
N ARG A 966 44.60 58.83 -29.97
CA ARG A 966 45.94 58.56 -30.51
C ARG A 966 46.14 57.11 -30.95
N HIS A 967 45.65 56.14 -30.16
CA HIS A 967 45.87 54.70 -30.36
C HIS A 967 44.61 53.88 -30.01
N PRO A 968 43.52 54.00 -30.79
CA PRO A 968 42.21 53.44 -30.43
C PRO A 968 42.18 51.91 -30.32
N ALA A 969 42.90 51.20 -31.18
CA ALA A 969 42.89 49.74 -31.20
C ALA A 969 43.67 49.17 -30.00
N GLU A 970 44.90 49.66 -29.79
CA GLU A 970 45.78 49.18 -28.73
C GLU A 970 45.26 49.58 -27.34
N ALA A 971 44.69 50.78 -27.18
CA ALA A 971 44.10 51.21 -25.91
C ALA A 971 42.87 50.36 -25.53
N ARG A 972 42.00 49.99 -26.50
CA ARG A 972 40.86 49.10 -26.27
C ARG A 972 41.30 47.69 -25.89
N GLN A 973 42.32 47.17 -26.56
CA GLN A 973 42.89 45.86 -26.23
C GLN A 973 43.46 45.86 -24.80
N TRP A 974 44.16 46.92 -24.40
CA TRP A 974 44.69 47.06 -23.05
C TRP A 974 43.58 47.13 -21.99
N TRP A 975 42.58 47.98 -22.23
CA TRP A 975 41.38 48.07 -21.38
C TRP A 975 40.66 46.73 -21.24
N GLN A 976 40.50 45.97 -22.33
CA GLN A 976 39.85 44.67 -22.29
C GLN A 976 40.63 43.66 -21.44
N ARG A 977 41.97 43.66 -21.52
CA ARG A 977 42.81 42.79 -20.68
C ARG A 977 42.69 43.15 -19.20
N LEU A 978 42.66 44.44 -18.86
CA LEU A 978 42.44 44.89 -17.48
C LEU A 978 41.03 44.55 -16.98
N LEU A 979 40.01 44.69 -17.82
CA LEU A 979 38.66 44.26 -17.46
C LEU A 979 38.61 42.76 -17.16
N GLN A 980 39.23 41.93 -18.00
CA GLN A 980 39.33 40.49 -17.76
C GLN A 980 40.11 40.15 -16.48
N MET A 981 41.17 40.91 -16.17
CA MET A 981 41.92 40.74 -14.91
C MET A 981 41.03 40.90 -13.68
N TYR A 982 40.19 41.94 -13.63
CA TYR A 982 39.29 42.14 -12.47
C TYR A 982 38.13 41.14 -12.42
N LEU A 983 37.62 40.71 -13.57
CA LEU A 983 36.60 39.66 -13.63
C LEU A 983 37.16 38.31 -13.14
N ALA A 984 38.36 37.94 -13.59
CA ALA A 984 39.05 36.72 -13.15
C ALA A 984 39.41 36.77 -11.65
N TRP A 985 39.86 37.93 -11.15
CA TRP A 985 40.09 38.13 -9.72
C TRP A 985 38.82 37.88 -8.91
N ALA A 986 37.70 38.50 -9.28
CA ALA A 986 36.43 38.32 -8.55
C ALA A 986 35.94 36.86 -8.60
N GLU A 987 36.06 36.20 -9.75
CA GLU A 987 35.71 34.79 -9.92
C GLU A 987 36.54 33.87 -9.01
N GLN A 988 37.87 34.04 -9.00
CA GLN A 988 38.77 33.23 -8.17
C GLN A 988 38.50 33.40 -6.67
N ARG A 989 38.03 34.58 -6.23
CA ARG A 989 37.67 34.86 -4.82
C ARG A 989 36.21 34.52 -4.48
N ASN A 990 35.46 33.89 -5.39
CA ASN A 990 34.03 33.59 -5.26
C ASN A 990 33.19 34.84 -4.91
N MET A 991 33.53 35.99 -5.51
CA MET A 991 32.78 37.24 -5.35
C MET A 991 31.73 37.37 -6.46
N ARG A 992 30.62 38.03 -6.13
CA ARG A 992 29.57 38.35 -7.09
C ARG A 992 29.96 39.62 -7.85
N VAL A 993 29.82 39.59 -9.18
CA VAL A 993 30.03 40.76 -10.04
C VAL A 993 28.76 41.06 -10.83
N ASP A 994 28.25 42.28 -10.71
CA ASP A 994 27.22 42.82 -11.59
C ASP A 994 27.86 43.87 -12.53
N VAL A 995 27.81 43.63 -13.85
CA VAL A 995 28.26 44.62 -14.85
C VAL A 995 27.14 45.66 -15.05
N LEU A 996 27.31 46.86 -14.49
CA LEU A 996 26.30 47.93 -14.50
C LEU A 996 26.25 48.67 -15.84
N ALA A 997 27.40 48.87 -16.48
CA ALA A 997 27.51 49.44 -17.81
C ALA A 997 28.79 48.97 -18.49
N GLN A 998 28.75 48.71 -19.79
CA GLN A 998 29.92 48.38 -20.58
C GLN A 998 29.78 48.96 -21.99
N ASP A 999 30.73 49.81 -22.38
CA ASP A 999 30.87 50.35 -23.73
C ASP A 999 32.27 49.99 -24.27
N PRO A 1000 32.38 48.91 -25.06
CA PRO A 1000 33.65 48.50 -25.67
C PRO A 1000 34.20 49.51 -26.68
N GLN A 1001 33.36 50.33 -27.30
CA GLN A 1001 33.81 51.32 -28.30
C GLN A 1001 34.48 52.51 -27.64
N GLN A 1002 33.94 52.95 -26.49
CA GLN A 1002 34.51 54.02 -25.67
C GLN A 1002 35.53 53.51 -24.63
N GLY A 1003 35.65 52.19 -24.47
CA GLY A 1003 36.53 51.58 -23.47
C GLY A 1003 36.14 51.97 -22.05
N ARG A 1004 34.84 51.84 -21.73
CA ARG A 1004 34.29 52.09 -20.39
C ARG A 1004 33.59 50.84 -19.85
N ALA A 1005 33.90 50.47 -18.61
CA ALA A 1005 33.18 49.43 -17.87
C ALA A 1005 32.93 49.90 -16.44
N TRP A 1006 31.74 49.63 -15.94
CA TRP A 1006 31.34 49.93 -14.57
C TRP A 1006 30.78 48.66 -13.94
N LEU A 1007 31.42 48.20 -12.86
CA LEU A 1007 31.15 46.95 -12.18
C LEU A 1007 30.74 47.23 -10.73
N ALA A 1008 29.78 46.48 -10.21
CA ALA A 1008 29.57 46.32 -8.77
C ALA A 1008 30.08 44.95 -8.34
N ILE A 1009 30.97 44.92 -7.37
CA ILE A 1009 31.60 43.70 -6.87
C ILE A 1009 31.23 43.55 -5.39
N ALA A 1010 30.53 42.46 -5.07
CA ALA A 1010 30.05 42.13 -3.73
C ALA A 1010 30.65 40.81 -3.24
N GLY A 1011 31.23 40.82 -2.04
CA GLY A 1011 31.96 39.66 -1.53
C GLY A 1011 32.86 40.00 -0.35
N PHE A 1012 33.39 39.00 0.35
CA PHE A 1012 34.21 39.21 1.55
C PHE A 1012 35.45 40.06 1.26
N GLY A 1013 35.50 41.28 1.79
CA GLY A 1013 36.66 42.19 1.67
C GLY A 1013 36.85 42.82 0.29
N ALA A 1014 35.85 42.83 -0.59
CA ALA A 1014 35.99 43.32 -1.97
C ALA A 1014 36.56 44.76 -2.06
N LEU A 1015 35.99 45.70 -1.30
CA LEU A 1015 36.47 47.09 -1.26
C LEU A 1015 37.90 47.17 -0.72
N ALA A 1016 38.19 46.50 0.40
CA ALA A 1016 39.51 46.55 1.03
C ALA A 1016 40.63 46.03 0.10
N LEU A 1017 40.32 45.06 -0.75
CA LEU A 1017 41.28 44.49 -1.72
C LEU A 1017 41.45 45.37 -2.96
N LEU A 1018 40.38 46.02 -3.41
CA LEU A 1018 40.36 46.87 -4.60
C LEU A 1018 40.77 48.32 -4.34
N ASP A 1019 40.68 48.83 -3.12
CA ASP A 1019 40.96 50.25 -2.80
C ASP A 1019 42.36 50.68 -3.27
N ALA A 1020 43.34 49.78 -3.14
CA ALA A 1020 44.71 49.97 -3.61
C ALA A 1020 44.88 49.97 -5.14
N GLU A 1021 43.83 49.64 -5.89
CA GLU A 1021 43.82 49.57 -7.37
C GLU A 1021 43.36 50.88 -8.02
N ALA A 1022 42.92 51.87 -7.23
CA ALA A 1022 42.53 53.16 -7.76
C ALA A 1022 43.74 53.92 -8.33
N GLY A 1023 43.70 54.26 -9.63
CA GLY A 1023 44.75 55.02 -10.32
C GLY A 1023 44.93 54.64 -11.79
N LEU A 1024 46.07 55.02 -12.36
CA LEU A 1024 46.42 54.70 -13.75
C LEU A 1024 47.15 53.37 -13.86
N HIS A 1025 46.64 52.47 -14.70
CA HIS A 1025 47.28 51.23 -15.10
C HIS A 1025 47.93 51.43 -16.47
N VAL A 1026 49.26 51.53 -16.50
CA VAL A 1026 50.03 51.92 -17.69
C VAL A 1026 50.73 50.71 -18.30
N GLN A 1027 50.39 50.37 -19.53
CA GLN A 1027 51.14 49.42 -20.34
C GLN A 1027 52.29 50.12 -21.08
N GLU A 1028 53.51 49.63 -20.91
CA GLU A 1028 54.71 50.07 -21.63
C GLU A 1028 54.98 49.10 -22.79
N GLN A 1029 55.03 49.63 -24.02
CA GLN A 1029 55.38 48.91 -25.24
C GLN A 1029 56.62 49.58 -25.87
N GLU A 1030 57.56 48.79 -26.37
CA GLU A 1030 58.64 49.34 -27.19
C GLU A 1030 58.08 49.79 -28.54
N ALA A 1031 58.41 51.02 -28.93
CA ALA A 1031 58.28 51.52 -30.29
C ALA A 1031 59.70 51.83 -30.79
N ASP A 1032 59.89 51.90 -32.11
CA ASP A 1032 61.17 52.18 -32.78
C ASP A 1032 61.94 53.29 -32.02
N GLU A 1033 63.20 53.00 -31.63
CA GLU A 1033 63.97 53.76 -30.64
C GLU A 1033 63.93 55.29 -30.83
N PRO A 1034 63.92 56.11 -29.73
CA PRO A 1034 64.13 55.74 -28.33
C PRO A 1034 62.90 56.00 -27.41
N THR A 1035 61.66 55.98 -27.92
CA THR A 1035 60.46 56.30 -27.11
C THR A 1035 59.59 55.08 -26.81
N LEU A 1036 59.47 54.70 -25.52
CA LEU A 1036 58.48 53.72 -25.04
C LEU A 1036 57.06 54.27 -25.22
N ARG A 1037 56.21 53.55 -25.96
CA ARG A 1037 54.77 53.83 -26.08
C ARG A 1037 54.09 53.44 -24.77
N ARG A 1038 53.24 54.33 -24.24
CA ARG A 1038 52.51 54.15 -22.99
C ARG A 1038 51.01 54.23 -23.24
N LEU A 1039 50.28 53.19 -22.85
CA LEU A 1039 48.81 53.14 -22.89
C LEU A 1039 48.29 53.08 -21.47
N ALA A 1040 47.57 54.10 -21.00
CA ALA A 1040 46.95 54.07 -19.68
C ALA A 1040 45.48 53.71 -19.76
N VAL A 1041 45.01 53.06 -18.70
CA VAL A 1041 43.59 52.89 -18.38
C VAL A 1041 43.42 53.38 -16.96
N GLN A 1042 42.43 54.24 -16.76
CA GLN A 1042 42.09 54.73 -15.45
C GLN A 1042 41.14 53.75 -14.78
N VAL A 1043 41.47 53.36 -13.55
CA VAL A 1043 40.62 52.56 -12.66
C VAL A 1043 40.23 53.43 -11.48
N ARG A 1044 38.93 53.49 -11.18
CA ARG A 1044 38.38 54.17 -10.00
C ARG A 1044 37.64 53.15 -9.16
N VAL A 1045 37.83 53.22 -7.85
CA VAL A 1045 37.20 52.34 -6.87
C VAL A 1045 36.41 53.23 -5.92
N ALA A 1046 35.17 52.85 -5.62
CA ALA A 1046 34.33 53.53 -4.64
C ALA A 1046 33.55 52.50 -3.80
N PRO A 1047 33.16 52.82 -2.56
CA PRO A 1047 32.30 51.92 -1.77
C PRO A 1047 30.89 51.80 -2.39
N ASP A 1048 30.33 50.58 -2.44
CA ASP A 1048 28.90 50.38 -2.67
C ASP A 1048 28.17 50.44 -1.32
N LEU A 1049 27.39 51.50 -1.09
CA LEU A 1049 26.75 51.76 0.20
C LEU A 1049 25.28 51.30 0.19
N PRO A 1050 24.82 50.58 1.23
CA PRO A 1050 23.47 50.05 1.27
C PRO A 1050 22.45 51.19 1.32
N GLY A 1051 21.41 51.10 0.48
CA GLY A 1051 20.34 52.09 0.39
C GLY A 1051 20.69 53.37 -0.39
N GLN A 1052 21.89 53.49 -0.94
CA GLN A 1052 22.26 54.58 -1.83
C GLN A 1052 22.16 54.15 -3.29
N ALA A 1053 21.73 55.06 -4.17
CA ALA A 1053 21.77 54.79 -5.60
C ALA A 1053 23.22 54.69 -6.06
N ARG A 1054 23.57 53.57 -6.69
CA ARG A 1054 24.89 53.37 -7.32
C ARG A 1054 25.14 54.51 -8.31
N ARG A 1055 26.24 55.23 -8.13
CA ARG A 1055 26.68 56.30 -9.03
C ARG A 1055 28.11 56.06 -9.43
N ALA A 1056 28.46 56.37 -10.67
CA ALA A 1056 29.86 56.33 -11.10
C ALA A 1056 30.67 57.32 -10.24
N PRO A 1057 31.90 56.99 -9.80
CA PRO A 1057 32.73 57.89 -9.02
C PRO A 1057 33.07 59.17 -9.82
N ILE A 1058 32.58 60.33 -9.37
CA ILE A 1058 32.81 61.65 -9.97
C ILE A 1058 33.91 62.36 -9.18
N GLY A 1059 34.99 62.76 -9.85
CA GLY A 1059 36.16 63.42 -9.25
C GLY A 1059 37.29 63.61 -10.26
N GLU A 1060 37.99 64.75 -10.18
CA GLU A 1060 39.24 65.07 -10.89
C GLU A 1060 40.43 64.86 -9.93
N ASP A 1061 40.58 63.66 -9.38
CA ASP A 1061 41.71 63.38 -8.49
C ASP A 1061 43.03 63.30 -9.28
N GLU A 1062 44.12 63.77 -8.65
CA GLU A 1062 45.49 63.60 -9.14
C GLU A 1062 45.74 62.13 -9.50
N LEU A 1063 45.88 61.86 -10.80
CA LEU A 1063 45.98 60.52 -11.34
C LEU A 1063 47.36 59.92 -11.06
N ARG A 1064 47.54 59.32 -9.88
CA ARG A 1064 48.72 58.53 -9.55
C ARG A 1064 48.77 57.28 -10.44
N VAL A 1065 49.97 56.94 -10.93
CA VAL A 1065 50.20 55.63 -11.57
C VAL A 1065 50.10 54.55 -10.50
N CYS A 1066 49.11 53.67 -10.62
CA CYS A 1066 48.89 52.53 -9.75
C CYS A 1066 49.86 51.40 -10.12
N ARG A 1067 49.86 50.99 -11.39
CA ARG A 1067 50.69 49.88 -11.89
C ARG A 1067 51.28 50.14 -13.27
N ARG A 1068 52.49 49.62 -13.49
CA ARG A 1068 53.14 49.59 -14.81
C ARG A 1068 53.34 48.16 -15.29
N TYR A 1069 52.95 47.88 -16.52
CA TYR A 1069 52.99 46.55 -17.15
C TYR A 1069 53.88 46.60 -18.38
N ARG A 1070 54.91 45.76 -18.43
CA ARG A 1070 55.79 45.58 -19.60
C ARG A 1070 55.66 44.14 -20.08
N ILE A 1071 55.43 43.94 -21.37
CA ILE A 1071 55.19 42.60 -21.94
C ILE A 1071 56.48 41.97 -22.50
N ALA A 1072 57.31 42.75 -23.20
CA ALA A 1072 58.55 42.31 -23.84
C ALA A 1072 59.62 43.43 -23.76
N PRO A 1073 60.93 43.13 -23.88
CA PRO A 1073 61.53 41.79 -24.02
C PRO A 1073 61.55 40.99 -22.70
N SER A 1074 61.22 41.61 -21.57
CA SER A 1074 61.07 40.93 -20.28
C SER A 1074 59.75 41.31 -19.61
N PRO A 1075 58.84 40.34 -19.39
CA PRO A 1075 57.56 40.60 -18.75
C PRO A 1075 57.78 41.11 -17.32
N LEU A 1076 57.16 42.24 -16.99
CA LEU A 1076 57.35 42.89 -15.70
C LEU A 1076 56.11 43.67 -15.28
N VAL A 1077 55.71 43.54 -14.02
CA VAL A 1077 54.73 44.39 -13.35
C VAL A 1077 55.41 45.13 -12.20
N ARG A 1078 55.20 46.45 -12.12
CA ARG A 1078 55.61 47.28 -10.99
C ARG A 1078 54.36 47.87 -10.34
N ASP A 1079 54.11 47.53 -9.08
CA ASP A 1079 53.06 48.11 -8.26
C ASP A 1079 53.61 49.33 -7.51
N SER A 1080 53.07 50.50 -7.84
CA SER A 1080 53.53 51.78 -7.28
C SER A 1080 52.82 52.14 -5.98
N VAL A 1081 51.79 51.38 -5.58
CA VAL A 1081 51.00 51.59 -4.36
C VAL A 1081 51.53 50.70 -3.24
N ARG A 1082 51.70 49.40 -3.52
CA ARG A 1082 52.18 48.38 -2.57
C ARG A 1082 53.70 48.14 -2.65
N GLY A 1083 54.39 48.76 -3.60
CA GLY A 1083 55.85 48.82 -3.65
C GLY A 1083 56.56 47.56 -4.16
N TRP A 1084 55.83 46.57 -4.67
CA TRP A 1084 56.41 45.30 -5.14
C TRP A 1084 56.64 45.29 -6.67
N ARG A 1085 57.58 44.44 -7.11
CA ARG A 1085 57.94 44.23 -8.51
C ARG A 1085 57.98 42.74 -8.83
N SER A 1086 57.20 42.29 -9.82
CA SER A 1086 57.13 40.87 -10.21
C SER A 1086 57.33 40.65 -11.72
N GLY A 1087 58.01 39.56 -12.07
CA GLY A 1087 58.11 39.08 -13.46
C GLY A 1087 56.91 38.23 -13.91
N ARG A 1088 55.97 37.91 -13.00
CA ARG A 1088 54.84 37.01 -13.24
C ARG A 1088 53.63 37.76 -13.82
N LEU A 1089 53.83 38.41 -14.96
CA LEU A 1089 52.81 39.22 -15.64
C LEU A 1089 51.49 38.45 -15.85
N GLU A 1090 51.56 37.21 -16.30
CA GLU A 1090 50.37 36.39 -16.57
C GLU A 1090 49.56 36.06 -15.31
N ARG A 1091 50.21 35.90 -14.14
CA ARG A 1091 49.49 35.68 -12.87
C ARG A 1091 48.79 36.96 -12.40
N VAL A 1092 49.44 38.12 -12.56
CA VAL A 1092 48.82 39.42 -12.25
C VAL A 1092 47.61 39.65 -13.14
N LEU A 1093 47.75 39.47 -14.46
CA LEU A 1093 46.65 39.61 -15.43
C LEU A 1093 45.59 38.50 -15.28
N GLY A 1094 45.94 37.37 -14.69
CA GLY A 1094 45.04 36.29 -14.29
C GLY A 1094 44.28 36.55 -12.98
N GLY A 1095 44.54 37.66 -12.29
CA GLY A 1095 43.80 38.06 -11.08
C GLY A 1095 44.52 37.79 -9.75
N ASP A 1096 45.78 37.33 -9.72
CA ASP A 1096 46.51 37.05 -8.47
C ASP A 1096 47.19 38.28 -7.85
N PHE A 1097 46.80 39.50 -8.20
CA PHE A 1097 47.53 40.71 -7.82
C PHE A 1097 47.48 41.07 -6.33
N ASP A 1098 46.48 40.58 -5.61
CA ASP A 1098 46.22 40.85 -4.19
C ASP A 1098 46.96 39.89 -3.24
N VAL A 1099 47.32 38.72 -3.75
CA VAL A 1099 48.01 37.63 -3.02
C VAL A 1099 49.51 37.58 -3.33
N MET A 1100 50.03 38.49 -4.16
CA MET A 1100 51.47 38.58 -4.42
C MET A 1100 52.25 38.91 -3.13
N PRO A 1101 53.34 38.18 -2.82
CA PRO A 1101 54.19 38.52 -1.69
C PRO A 1101 54.86 39.89 -1.93
N VAL A 1102 54.99 40.66 -0.85
CA VAL A 1102 55.79 41.89 -0.83
C VAL A 1102 57.21 41.44 -0.50
N ASP A 1103 58.09 41.40 -1.50
CA ASP A 1103 59.52 41.14 -1.31
C ASP A 1103 60.23 42.33 -0.65
#